data_AF-A0A6J0CCX3-F1
#
_entry.id   AF-A0A6J0CCX3-F1
#
_cell.length_a   1.000
_cell.length_b   1.000
_cell.length_c   1.000
_cell.angle_alpha   90.00
_cell.angle_beta   90.00
_cell.angle_gamma   90.00
#
_symmetry.space_group_name_H-M   'P 1'
#
loop_
_entity.id
_entity.type
_entity.pdbx_description
1 polymer ?
#
loop_
_entity_poly.entity_id
_entity_poly.type
_entity_poly.pdbx_seq_one_letter_code
_entity_poly.pdbx_strand_id
1 'polypeptide(L)'
;MLQLPQDLSYIEIMGSRKRLAGVFAIIFIAQASATVDDFLNLTPNGNSVPRRTESRKSRYVSYAGDNVPLLFPISSHNIFFGQTPVVYQPYGAATGEVVGNSQPNQSSQQSQATCGDRFNGVCEKSRYRTFDGSCNNPYNPTWGQANTRYARLLPSNYADGIHEPTRSVSGNSLPLSREVSLVLFPDVKVEDKMWTLANMQWGQIVTHDMAMIDGSTQSKAHPTRCCTDDGQFLTSALNSPLCYPIVVPPNDPVHAPSGTKCLNFVRSTTDLDRGCSSLNEPAEQLTTVTGWLDLSIVYGSDDQTAASLRAGIGGRLNVDVRNGREWPPAALNKSAICDVESDAEICYRTGDARANQNPQLTVMQIMLLREHNRIADVLAHLNPHWTDDIVFQEARRIAIAQHQYITYYEWLPIFLGVENSLCHKIIYDTNGYVDDYSPSINPSILNEHSNAAFRYFHSLIAGRLQLVNEHRFAFTYNSLRLSDHFNQPGVIEQGDNMNDLIRGLGTQPEEASDQYFTSEVTQFLFRAGKTFGSDLRATDIQRSRDHGLASYNQVRQYCGLPKARRWADFTDYISPENVEKLARLYETPDDVDLTVGGSLESHVNGALAGPTFVCILLEQFYRTRAGDRFWFESSDQDVAFTPEQLTEIRKSSISKLFCDNGDNIKLMQPRGFEIVSEQNPLIKCNDLPGIDLSLWRAVDPRYRERHYRQHVFRQ
;
A
#
# COMPACT_ATOMS: atom_id res chain seq x y z
N MET A 1 29.58 -15.21 -43.28
CA MET A 1 29.64 -15.36 -44.75
C MET A 1 28.43 -14.63 -45.31
N LEU A 2 28.63 -13.44 -45.89
CA LEU A 2 28.52 -13.14 -47.34
C LEU A 2 27.11 -12.59 -47.69
N GLN A 3 26.90 -11.46 -48.38
CA GLN A 3 27.82 -10.39 -48.81
C GLN A 3 27.04 -9.09 -49.17
N LEU A 4 27.75 -7.96 -49.32
CA LEU A 4 27.27 -6.62 -49.77
C LEU A 4 26.94 -6.58 -51.29
N PRO A 5 26.34 -5.50 -51.84
CA PRO A 5 26.98 -4.20 -52.14
C PRO A 5 26.24 -3.01 -51.47
N GLN A 6 26.82 -1.93 -50.95
CA GLN A 6 27.79 -0.94 -51.49
C GLN A 6 27.35 -0.18 -52.74
N ASP A 7 27.10 1.13 -52.58
CA ASP A 7 27.86 2.15 -53.31
C ASP A 7 27.94 3.49 -52.54
N LEU A 8 28.94 4.32 -52.87
CA LEU A 8 29.38 5.50 -52.10
C LEU A 8 29.20 6.82 -52.87
N SER A 9 29.01 7.94 -52.16
CA SER A 9 29.71 9.20 -52.49
C SER A 9 29.73 10.19 -51.32
N TYR A 10 30.91 10.78 -51.09
CA TYR A 10 31.21 11.78 -50.07
C TYR A 10 30.98 13.21 -50.58
N ILE A 11 30.53 14.13 -49.70
CA ILE A 11 31.05 15.51 -49.65
C ILE A 11 31.20 15.93 -48.17
N GLU A 12 32.44 16.17 -47.73
CA GLU A 12 32.75 16.95 -46.52
C GLU A 12 33.04 18.41 -46.89
N ILE A 13 32.57 19.38 -46.09
CA ILE A 13 33.22 20.69 -45.95
C ILE A 13 33.23 21.10 -44.47
N MET A 14 34.39 21.54 -43.98
CA MET A 14 34.61 21.90 -42.58
C MET A 14 34.04 23.28 -42.21
N GLY A 15 33.40 23.35 -41.03
CA GLY A 15 33.82 24.19 -39.90
C GLY A 15 33.87 25.73 -40.00
N SER A 16 33.19 26.39 -39.06
CA SER A 16 33.82 27.48 -38.27
C SER A 16 33.05 27.80 -36.98
N ARG A 17 33.78 27.94 -35.87
CA ARG A 17 33.27 28.50 -34.60
C ARG A 17 33.34 30.03 -34.66
N LYS A 18 32.33 30.73 -34.12
CA LYS A 18 32.56 32.01 -33.39
C LYS A 18 31.44 32.32 -32.40
N ARG A 19 31.83 32.99 -31.31
CA ARG A 19 30.98 33.40 -30.19
C ARG A 19 30.14 34.62 -30.56
N LEU A 20 28.98 34.76 -29.92
CA LEU A 20 28.41 36.05 -29.54
C LEU A 20 27.62 35.90 -28.25
N ALA A 21 27.84 36.79 -27.29
CA ALA A 21 27.08 36.92 -26.06
C ALA A 21 26.16 38.14 -26.18
N GLY A 22 24.95 38.06 -25.65
CA GLY A 22 23.94 39.11 -25.81
C GLY A 22 22.83 38.99 -24.75
N VAL A 23 23.04 39.72 -23.66
CA VAL A 23 22.10 40.05 -22.58
C VAL A 23 20.64 40.16 -23.03
N PHE A 24 19.71 39.53 -22.30
CA PHE A 24 18.41 40.13 -22.00
C PHE A 24 17.90 39.71 -20.62
N ALA A 25 17.62 40.71 -19.79
CA ALA A 25 16.74 40.62 -18.64
C ALA A 25 15.75 41.78 -18.78
N ILE A 26 14.46 41.56 -18.55
CA ILE A 26 13.46 42.56 -18.12
C ILE A 26 12.15 41.85 -17.76
N ILE A 27 11.79 41.99 -16.48
CA ILE A 27 10.46 42.25 -15.89
C ILE A 27 9.22 41.99 -16.76
N PHE A 28 8.25 41.27 -16.19
CA PHE A 28 6.83 41.59 -16.36
C PHE A 28 6.11 41.68 -15.01
N ILE A 29 5.44 42.82 -14.76
CA ILE A 29 4.45 43.06 -13.72
C ILE A 29 3.26 43.75 -14.38
N ALA A 30 2.06 43.19 -14.23
CA ALA A 30 0.73 43.83 -14.21
C ALA A 30 -0.27 42.71 -13.82
N GLN A 31 -1.07 42.79 -12.75
CA GLN A 31 -2.27 43.65 -12.57
C GLN A 31 -3.27 43.48 -13.73
N ALA A 32 -4.56 43.21 -13.53
CA ALA A 32 -5.51 43.66 -12.51
C ALA A 32 -6.74 42.68 -12.49
N SER A 33 -7.78 42.78 -11.65
CA SER A 33 -8.18 43.77 -10.64
C SER A 33 -9.17 43.14 -9.64
N ALA A 34 -9.35 43.76 -8.46
CA ALA A 34 -10.43 43.46 -7.52
C ALA A 34 -11.23 44.74 -7.20
N THR A 35 -12.54 44.59 -7.00
CA THR A 35 -13.50 45.46 -6.26
C THR A 35 -14.77 44.61 -6.08
N VAL A 36 -15.56 44.67 -5.01
CA VAL A 36 -16.09 45.86 -4.33
C VAL A 36 -16.09 45.71 -2.79
N ASP A 37 -16.00 46.87 -2.14
CA ASP A 37 -16.05 47.18 -0.69
C ASP A 37 -17.40 46.76 -0.01
N ASP A 38 -17.70 46.98 1.28
CA ASP A 38 -17.14 47.87 2.31
C ASP A 38 -17.62 47.42 3.71
N PHE A 39 -16.89 47.75 4.79
CA PHE A 39 -17.46 48.16 6.10
C PHE A 39 -16.36 48.51 7.15
N LEU A 40 -16.26 49.81 7.43
CA LEU A 40 -15.53 50.47 8.53
C LEU A 40 -16.27 50.25 9.90
N ASN A 41 -15.75 50.50 11.13
CA ASN A 41 -14.55 51.17 11.66
C ASN A 41 -14.36 50.87 13.19
N LEU A 42 -13.29 51.43 13.82
CA LEU A 42 -13.10 51.78 15.28
C LEU A 42 -12.00 51.04 16.13
N THR A 43 -10.74 51.46 15.93
CA THR A 43 -9.67 51.95 16.87
C THR A 43 -9.85 51.93 18.43
N PRO A 44 -8.79 52.21 19.27
CA PRO A 44 -7.49 51.52 19.46
C PRO A 44 -7.01 51.46 20.97
N ASN A 45 -5.86 50.83 21.25
CA ASN A 45 -4.87 51.05 22.37
C ASN A 45 -4.04 49.75 22.59
N GLY A 46 -2.76 49.72 22.98
CA GLY A 46 -1.73 50.75 23.22
C GLY A 46 -0.59 50.18 24.11
N ASN A 47 0.68 50.44 23.77
CA ASN A 47 1.93 50.11 24.52
C ASN A 47 2.34 48.62 24.65
N SER A 48 3.63 48.23 24.76
CA SER A 48 4.91 48.87 24.40
C SER A 48 6.08 47.85 24.48
N VAL A 49 7.10 47.98 23.63
CA VAL A 49 8.28 47.08 23.52
C VAL A 49 9.40 47.52 24.49
N PRO A 50 10.41 46.67 24.80
CA PRO A 50 11.76 47.05 24.38
C PRO A 50 12.62 45.90 23.79
N ARG A 51 13.47 46.26 22.82
CA ARG A 51 14.42 45.38 22.09
C ARG A 51 15.81 45.34 22.73
N ARG A 52 16.55 44.27 22.45
CA ARG A 52 18.02 44.22 22.19
C ARG A 52 18.27 43.02 21.23
N THR A 53 18.87 43.09 20.02
CA THR A 53 20.25 43.50 19.60
C THR A 53 21.32 42.74 20.40
N GLU A 54 22.22 41.87 19.89
CA GLU A 54 22.97 41.74 18.62
C GLU A 54 23.57 40.29 18.53
N SER A 55 24.23 39.76 17.48
CA SER A 55 24.56 40.16 16.09
C SER A 55 24.99 38.89 15.29
N ARG A 56 25.30 39.00 13.97
CA ARG A 56 26.00 37.95 13.19
C ARG A 56 27.53 38.11 13.23
N LYS A 57 28.28 37.01 13.36
CA LYS A 57 29.60 36.86 12.72
C LYS A 57 29.83 35.43 12.22
N SER A 58 30.14 35.29 10.94
CA SER A 58 30.75 34.07 10.37
C SER A 58 32.28 34.15 10.47
N ARG A 59 32.95 33.00 10.44
CA ARG A 59 34.33 32.90 9.91
C ARG A 59 34.69 31.45 9.54
N TYR A 60 35.07 31.25 8.28
CA TYR A 60 35.84 30.09 7.81
C TYR A 60 37.32 30.25 8.19
N VAL A 61 38.01 29.16 8.58
CA VAL A 61 39.44 28.86 8.30
C VAL A 61 39.60 27.32 8.20
N SER A 62 40.62 26.87 7.48
CA SER A 62 40.83 25.51 6.96
C SER A 62 41.87 24.64 7.69
N TYR A 63 41.76 23.31 7.50
CA TYR A 63 42.81 22.27 7.37
C TYR A 63 44.18 22.41 8.06
N ALA A 64 44.55 21.38 8.84
CA ALA A 64 45.61 20.39 8.51
C ALA A 64 46.32 19.82 9.77
N GLY A 65 46.81 18.58 9.71
CA GLY A 65 47.88 18.09 10.60
C GLY A 65 47.61 16.78 11.35
N ASP A 66 48.15 15.69 10.80
CA ASP A 66 48.16 14.34 11.36
C ASP A 66 48.74 14.23 12.79
N ASN A 67 48.28 13.23 13.56
CA ASN A 67 49.16 12.18 14.11
C ASN A 67 48.37 11.06 14.83
N VAL A 68 48.65 9.82 14.41
CA VAL A 68 48.30 8.52 15.01
C VAL A 68 49.67 7.86 15.25
N PRO A 69 50.00 7.24 16.41
CA PRO A 69 49.33 5.98 16.80
C PRO A 69 49.23 5.65 18.30
N LEU A 70 48.40 4.65 18.61
CA LEU A 70 48.84 3.47 19.37
C LEU A 70 47.87 2.30 19.14
N LEU A 71 48.44 1.13 18.81
CA LEU A 71 47.73 -0.14 18.60
C LEU A 71 47.52 -0.86 19.93
N PHE A 72 46.45 -1.66 20.06
CA PHE A 72 46.52 -3.13 20.15
C PHE A 72 45.09 -3.73 20.03
N PRO A 73 44.93 -4.95 19.49
CA PRO A 73 43.63 -5.49 19.08
C PRO A 73 42.98 -6.37 20.17
N ILE A 74 41.66 -6.48 20.14
CA ILE A 74 40.93 -7.59 20.78
C ILE A 74 40.11 -8.31 19.71
N SER A 75 40.43 -9.59 19.51
CA SER A 75 39.64 -10.51 18.70
C SER A 75 38.59 -11.18 19.58
N SER A 76 37.34 -11.22 19.09
CA SER A 76 36.30 -12.13 19.57
C SER A 76 35.58 -12.69 18.33
N HIS A 77 36.11 -13.74 17.71
CA HIS A 77 35.73 -15.14 17.97
C HIS A 77 34.22 -15.37 17.93
N ASN A 78 33.77 -15.94 16.79
CA ASN A 78 32.48 -16.60 16.67
C ASN A 78 32.38 -17.71 17.72
N ILE A 79 31.33 -17.70 18.54
CA ILE A 79 30.94 -18.84 19.37
C ILE A 79 29.56 -19.29 18.93
N PHE A 80 29.52 -20.34 18.12
CA PHE A 80 28.31 -21.12 17.90
C PHE A 80 27.95 -21.84 19.19
N PHE A 81 26.90 -21.40 19.89
CA PHE A 81 26.24 -22.25 20.88
C PHE A 81 25.12 -23.04 20.18
N GLY A 82 25.45 -24.27 19.81
CA GLY A 82 24.43 -25.25 19.42
C GLY A 82 23.58 -25.62 20.63
N GLN A 83 22.35 -25.11 20.69
CA GLN A 83 21.31 -25.70 21.52
C GLN A 83 20.39 -26.53 20.62
N THR A 84 20.33 -27.82 20.90
CA THR A 84 19.41 -28.75 20.24
C THR A 84 17.96 -28.34 20.53
N PRO A 85 17.08 -28.25 19.52
CA PRO A 85 15.67 -27.98 19.77
C PRO A 85 15.06 -29.13 20.57
N VAL A 86 14.53 -28.82 21.76
CA VAL A 86 13.78 -29.78 22.57
C VAL A 86 12.40 -29.94 21.95
N VAL A 87 12.18 -31.07 21.27
CA VAL A 87 10.86 -31.44 20.75
C VAL A 87 9.92 -31.72 21.94
N TYR A 88 8.96 -30.83 22.16
CA TYR A 88 7.94 -31.03 23.18
C TYR A 88 6.82 -31.95 22.65
N GLN A 89 6.87 -33.23 23.01
CA GLN A 89 5.75 -34.16 22.80
C GLN A 89 4.72 -34.03 23.94
N PRO A 90 3.44 -33.75 23.65
CA PRO A 90 2.40 -33.81 24.67
C PRO A 90 1.96 -35.28 24.89
N TYR A 91 2.37 -35.85 26.04
CA TYR A 91 1.78 -37.10 26.55
C TYR A 91 0.77 -36.80 27.65
N GLY A 92 -0.48 -37.25 27.47
CA GLY A 92 -1.57 -36.98 28.40
C GLY A 92 -2.90 -37.62 28.02
N ALA A 93 -2.89 -38.82 27.44
CA ALA A 93 -4.12 -39.56 27.15
C ALA A 93 -4.73 -40.10 28.46
N ALA A 94 -5.76 -39.42 28.98
CA ALA A 94 -6.60 -39.93 30.06
C ALA A 94 -7.82 -40.65 29.48
N THR A 95 -7.98 -41.92 29.84
CA THR A 95 -9.13 -42.76 29.44
C THR A 95 -10.40 -42.33 30.17
N GLY A 96 -11.45 -41.97 29.43
CA GLY A 96 -12.79 -41.66 29.93
C GLY A 96 -13.86 -42.28 29.03
N GLU A 97 -14.96 -42.74 29.62
CA GLU A 97 -15.91 -43.66 29.00
C GLU A 97 -16.84 -43.03 27.95
N VAL A 98 -17.30 -43.85 27.00
CA VAL A 98 -18.27 -43.47 25.96
C VAL A 98 -19.67 -43.42 26.57
N VAL A 99 -20.27 -42.21 26.67
CA VAL A 99 -21.68 -42.04 27.04
C VAL A 99 -22.39 -41.04 26.12
N GLY A 100 -23.36 -41.55 25.36
CA GLY A 100 -24.63 -40.88 25.02
C GLY A 100 -24.60 -39.52 24.31
N ASN A 101 -24.80 -39.54 22.99
CA ASN A 101 -25.24 -38.36 22.23
C ASN A 101 -26.50 -37.74 22.83
N SER A 102 -26.43 -36.45 23.17
CA SER A 102 -27.60 -35.56 23.20
C SER A 102 -27.19 -34.21 22.61
N GLN A 103 -27.82 -33.81 21.51
CA GLN A 103 -27.55 -32.54 20.85
C GLN A 103 -28.18 -31.39 21.66
N PRO A 104 -27.43 -30.34 22.02
CA PRO A 104 -28.04 -29.06 22.34
C PRO A 104 -28.55 -28.44 21.03
N ASN A 105 -29.84 -28.09 20.99
CA ASN A 105 -30.41 -27.31 19.89
C ASN A 105 -29.61 -26.02 19.69
N GLN A 106 -28.83 -25.92 18.62
CA GLN A 106 -28.28 -24.66 18.16
C GLN A 106 -29.39 -23.85 17.50
N SER A 107 -30.16 -23.13 18.32
CA SER A 107 -30.87 -21.95 17.82
C SER A 107 -29.81 -20.96 17.31
N SER A 108 -29.77 -20.76 16.00
CA SER A 108 -28.81 -19.89 15.34
C SER A 108 -28.98 -18.43 15.78
N GLN A 109 -28.24 -18.02 16.81
CA GLN A 109 -27.84 -16.63 16.93
C GLN A 109 -26.85 -16.35 15.80
N GLN A 110 -27.37 -15.94 14.64
CA GLN A 110 -26.56 -15.23 13.66
C GLN A 110 -25.97 -14.02 14.38
N SER A 111 -24.65 -13.98 14.54
CA SER A 111 -23.95 -12.78 14.97
C SER A 111 -24.31 -11.67 13.98
N GLN A 112 -25.03 -10.67 14.46
CA GLN A 112 -25.57 -9.60 13.62
C GLN A 112 -24.39 -8.89 12.94
N ALA A 113 -24.32 -8.96 11.61
CA ALA A 113 -23.19 -8.43 10.86
C ALA A 113 -23.11 -6.91 11.06
N THR A 114 -21.93 -6.41 11.44
CA THR A 114 -21.73 -4.99 11.78
C THR A 114 -21.31 -4.18 10.57
N CYS A 115 -21.58 -2.87 10.60
CA CYS A 115 -21.11 -1.90 9.59
C CYS A 115 -20.44 -0.66 10.22
N GLY A 116 -19.96 -0.78 11.47
CA GLY A 116 -19.32 0.32 12.22
C GLY A 116 -20.27 1.31 12.90
N ASP A 117 -21.58 1.05 12.95
CA ASP A 117 -22.57 2.02 13.42
C ASP A 117 -22.55 2.28 14.94
N ARG A 118 -22.02 1.35 15.73
CA ARG A 118 -22.01 1.43 17.20
C ARG A 118 -20.77 0.78 17.81
N PHE A 119 -20.18 1.47 18.77
CA PHE A 119 -19.19 0.91 19.68
C PHE A 119 -19.86 0.61 21.03
N ASN A 120 -19.88 -0.66 21.43
CA ASN A 120 -20.62 -1.12 22.62
C ASN A 120 -19.75 -1.14 23.89
N GLY A 121 -18.86 -0.16 24.06
CA GLY A 121 -17.92 -0.08 25.17
C GLY A 121 -17.45 1.34 25.47
N VAL A 122 -16.45 1.46 26.34
CA VAL A 122 -15.72 2.71 26.59
C VAL A 122 -14.29 2.52 26.09
N CYS A 123 -13.73 3.52 25.40
CA CYS A 123 -12.35 3.45 24.96
C CYS A 123 -11.39 3.49 26.15
N GLU A 124 -10.73 2.37 26.40
CA GLU A 124 -9.70 2.29 27.42
C GLU A 124 -8.47 3.09 27.02
N LYS A 125 -7.87 3.77 28.00
CA LYS A 125 -6.67 4.56 27.79
C LYS A 125 -5.46 3.64 27.61
N SER A 126 -5.08 3.42 26.34
CA SER A 126 -3.97 2.54 25.94
C SER A 126 -2.87 3.29 25.17
N ARG A 127 -1.62 2.84 25.37
CA ARG A 127 -0.43 3.18 24.58
C ARG A 127 -0.43 2.50 23.20
N TYR A 128 -1.14 1.38 23.09
CA TYR A 128 -1.14 0.51 21.91
C TYR A 128 -2.48 0.57 21.18
N ARG A 129 -2.42 0.45 19.85
CA ARG A 129 -3.59 0.29 18.98
C ARG A 129 -4.31 -1.02 19.29
N THR A 130 -5.63 -1.04 19.18
CA THR A 130 -6.43 -2.27 19.03
C THR A 130 -6.02 -3.00 17.73
N PHE A 131 -6.50 -4.23 17.53
CA PHE A 131 -6.30 -4.94 16.25
C PHE A 131 -7.38 -4.61 15.21
N ASP A 132 -8.58 -4.25 15.66
CA ASP A 132 -9.68 -3.87 14.77
C ASP A 132 -9.67 -2.38 14.37
N GLY A 133 -8.70 -1.59 14.85
CA GLY A 133 -8.59 -0.15 14.59
C GLY A 133 -9.57 0.73 15.37
N SER A 134 -10.43 0.16 16.23
CA SER A 134 -11.36 0.91 17.07
C SER A 134 -10.65 1.76 18.13
N CYS A 135 -11.33 2.77 18.68
CA CYS A 135 -10.83 3.63 19.76
C CYS A 135 -9.54 4.41 19.47
N ASN A 136 -9.12 4.50 18.20
CA ASN A 136 -8.14 5.48 17.76
C ASN A 136 -8.66 6.90 18.03
N ASN A 137 -9.85 7.21 17.54
CA ASN A 137 -10.60 8.42 17.88
C ASN A 137 -11.51 8.15 19.11
N PRO A 138 -11.27 8.79 20.28
CA PRO A 138 -12.04 8.52 21.49
C PRO A 138 -13.46 9.12 21.45
N TYR A 139 -13.76 10.04 20.52
CA TYR A 139 -15.07 10.66 20.36
C TYR A 139 -15.94 9.93 19.33
N ASN A 140 -15.31 9.30 18.33
CA ASN A 140 -15.95 8.47 17.31
C ASN A 140 -15.24 7.11 17.22
N PRO A 141 -15.47 6.18 18.17
CA PRO A 141 -14.64 4.98 18.34
C PRO A 141 -14.60 4.01 17.15
N THR A 142 -15.55 4.09 16.21
CA THR A 142 -15.63 3.22 15.03
C THR A 142 -15.01 3.83 13.77
N TRP A 143 -14.56 5.08 13.82
CA TRP A 143 -13.86 5.71 12.70
C TRP A 143 -12.52 5.02 12.42
N GLY A 144 -12.32 4.54 11.19
CA GLY A 144 -11.14 3.75 10.80
C GLY A 144 -11.12 2.31 11.31
N GLN A 145 -12.20 1.84 11.95
CA GLN A 145 -12.33 0.44 12.38
C GLN A 145 -12.47 -0.50 11.15
N ALA A 146 -12.11 -1.76 11.32
CA ALA A 146 -12.44 -2.82 10.36
C ALA A 146 -13.95 -3.12 10.32
N ASN A 147 -14.44 -3.67 9.21
CA ASN A 147 -15.87 -3.99 8.99
C ASN A 147 -16.78 -2.74 9.03
N THR A 148 -16.32 -1.65 8.43
CA THR A 148 -17.07 -0.38 8.32
C THR A 148 -17.23 0.05 6.87
N ARG A 149 -18.10 1.04 6.64
CA ARG A 149 -18.29 1.65 5.32
C ARG A 149 -17.04 2.37 4.83
N TYR A 150 -16.84 2.35 3.51
CA TYR A 150 -16.02 3.37 2.85
C TYR A 150 -16.65 4.76 3.07
N ALA A 151 -15.82 5.80 3.15
CA ALA A 151 -16.25 7.18 3.02
C ALA A 151 -16.37 7.56 1.52
N ARG A 152 -16.93 8.73 1.23
CA ARG A 152 -16.97 9.30 -0.13
C ARG A 152 -16.55 10.76 -0.15
N LEU A 153 -16.01 11.21 -1.28
CA LEU A 153 -15.82 12.62 -1.61
C LEU A 153 -17.10 13.23 -2.21
N LEU A 154 -17.81 12.44 -3.01
CA LEU A 154 -19.05 12.85 -3.68
C LEU A 154 -20.19 11.83 -3.46
N PRO A 155 -21.46 12.25 -3.56
CA PRO A 155 -22.59 11.32 -3.53
C PRO A 155 -22.45 10.20 -4.57
N SER A 156 -22.98 9.02 -4.25
CA SER A 156 -22.96 7.88 -5.16
C SER A 156 -23.80 8.13 -6.41
N ASN A 157 -23.39 7.49 -7.50
CA ASN A 157 -23.95 7.64 -8.84
C ASN A 157 -24.58 6.31 -9.31
N TYR A 158 -25.55 5.81 -8.54
CA TYR A 158 -26.34 4.64 -8.89
C TYR A 158 -27.48 4.99 -9.84
N ALA A 159 -27.83 4.08 -10.75
CA ALA A 159 -28.83 4.32 -11.80
C ALA A 159 -30.26 4.47 -11.25
N ASP A 160 -30.56 3.82 -10.14
CA ASP A 160 -31.79 3.93 -9.33
C ASP A 160 -31.64 4.90 -8.15
N GLY A 161 -30.44 5.48 -7.96
CA GLY A 161 -30.06 6.26 -6.77
C GLY A 161 -29.82 5.43 -5.50
N ILE A 162 -29.94 4.10 -5.56
CA ILE A 162 -29.88 3.20 -4.40
C ILE A 162 -28.73 2.22 -4.55
N HIS A 163 -28.79 1.29 -5.52
CA HIS A 163 -27.76 0.27 -5.69
C HIS A 163 -27.53 -0.21 -7.12
N GLU A 164 -28.35 0.12 -8.12
CA GLU A 164 -28.17 -0.38 -9.50
C GLU A 164 -26.92 0.24 -10.16
N PRO A 165 -26.01 -0.58 -10.73
CA PRO A 165 -24.78 -0.08 -11.34
C PRO A 165 -24.99 1.04 -12.35
N THR A 166 -24.07 2.01 -12.35
CA THR A 166 -24.18 3.28 -13.09
C THR A 166 -24.56 3.11 -14.57
N ARG A 167 -25.46 3.98 -15.03
CA ARG A 167 -25.89 4.13 -16.43
C ARG A 167 -25.40 5.46 -17.00
N SER A 168 -25.48 5.61 -18.32
CA SER A 168 -25.28 6.92 -18.95
C SER A 168 -26.34 7.92 -18.50
N VAL A 169 -26.02 9.22 -18.54
CA VAL A 169 -26.97 10.33 -18.33
C VAL A 169 -28.18 10.29 -19.27
N SER A 170 -28.10 9.57 -20.39
CA SER A 170 -29.24 9.32 -21.29
C SER A 170 -30.19 8.19 -20.83
N GLY A 171 -29.79 7.42 -19.81
CA GLY A 171 -30.45 6.18 -19.37
C GLY A 171 -29.92 4.92 -20.06
N ASN A 172 -29.11 5.05 -21.11
CA ASN A 172 -28.50 3.91 -21.80
C ASN A 172 -27.42 3.20 -20.94
N SER A 173 -27.03 2.00 -21.35
CA SER A 173 -25.89 1.29 -20.74
C SER A 173 -24.57 1.97 -21.11
N LEU A 174 -23.67 2.12 -20.13
CA LEU A 174 -22.28 2.53 -20.37
C LEU A 174 -21.53 1.50 -21.25
N PRO A 175 -20.47 1.91 -21.99
CA PRO A 175 -19.68 1.00 -22.82
C PRO A 175 -19.12 -0.19 -22.04
N LEU A 176 -18.93 -1.33 -22.71
CA LEU A 176 -18.47 -2.55 -22.07
C LEU A 176 -17.08 -2.34 -21.44
N SER A 177 -16.92 -2.64 -20.16
CA SER A 177 -15.66 -2.42 -19.42
C SER A 177 -14.45 -3.12 -20.07
N ARG A 178 -14.66 -4.27 -20.70
CA ARG A 178 -13.65 -4.98 -21.51
C ARG A 178 -13.31 -4.26 -22.82
N GLU A 179 -14.28 -3.64 -23.48
CA GLU A 179 -14.03 -2.85 -24.70
C GLU A 179 -13.24 -1.57 -24.36
N VAL A 180 -13.62 -0.89 -23.28
CA VAL A 180 -12.89 0.28 -22.75
C VAL A 180 -11.45 -0.09 -22.37
N SER A 181 -11.24 -1.24 -21.71
CA SER A 181 -9.93 -1.82 -21.42
C SER A 181 -9.09 -1.98 -22.69
N LEU A 182 -9.60 -2.72 -23.69
CA LEU A 182 -8.90 -3.01 -24.95
C LEU A 182 -8.57 -1.76 -25.79
N VAL A 183 -9.43 -0.75 -25.80
CA VAL A 183 -9.30 0.42 -26.69
C VAL A 183 -8.43 1.54 -26.10
N LEU A 184 -8.52 1.78 -24.78
CA LEU A 184 -7.80 2.86 -24.11
C LEU A 184 -6.53 2.41 -23.40
N PHE A 185 -6.45 1.14 -22.95
CA PHE A 185 -5.39 0.65 -22.07
C PHE A 185 -4.65 -0.58 -22.65
N PRO A 186 -4.02 -0.47 -23.85
CA PRO A 186 -3.36 -1.59 -24.51
C PRO A 186 -2.05 -2.00 -23.83
N ASP A 187 -1.56 -3.21 -24.14
CA ASP A 187 -0.23 -3.68 -23.74
C ASP A 187 0.85 -3.05 -24.64
N VAL A 188 1.44 -1.95 -24.18
CA VAL A 188 2.64 -1.34 -24.75
C VAL A 188 3.67 -1.27 -23.64
N LYS A 189 4.75 -2.04 -23.78
CA LYS A 189 5.80 -2.09 -22.74
C LYS A 189 6.59 -0.78 -22.70
N VAL A 190 6.55 -0.11 -21.54
CA VAL A 190 7.32 1.10 -21.25
C VAL A 190 7.88 0.94 -19.84
N GLU A 191 9.18 0.67 -19.72
CA GLU A 191 9.84 0.56 -18.41
C GLU A 191 10.07 1.95 -17.81
N ASP A 192 9.86 2.09 -16.49
CA ASP A 192 10.25 3.30 -15.76
C ASP A 192 11.78 3.46 -15.75
N LYS A 193 12.26 4.70 -15.64
CA LYS A 193 13.69 5.07 -15.74
C LYS A 193 14.29 5.54 -14.42
N MET A 194 13.49 5.61 -13.36
CA MET A 194 13.86 6.12 -12.05
C MET A 194 13.49 5.15 -10.95
N TRP A 195 12.34 4.48 -11.05
CA TRP A 195 11.76 3.69 -9.97
C TRP A 195 11.95 2.19 -10.15
N THR A 196 12.19 1.50 -9.04
CA THR A 196 12.33 0.03 -8.97
C THR A 196 10.97 -0.63 -8.72
N LEU A 197 10.89 -1.93 -8.96
CA LEU A 197 9.70 -2.75 -8.70
C LEU A 197 9.27 -2.73 -7.22
N ALA A 198 10.16 -2.36 -6.29
CA ALA A 198 9.80 -2.08 -4.91
C ALA A 198 8.77 -0.95 -4.78
N ASN A 199 8.78 0.03 -5.68
CA ASN A 199 7.89 1.21 -5.64
C ASN A 199 6.43 0.79 -5.86
N MET A 200 6.12 0.12 -6.97
CA MET A 200 4.84 -0.56 -7.22
C MET A 200 4.45 -1.51 -6.08
N GLN A 201 5.36 -2.39 -5.67
CA GLN A 201 5.03 -3.44 -4.72
C GLN A 201 4.74 -2.91 -3.31
N TRP A 202 5.39 -1.82 -2.88
CA TRP A 202 5.09 -1.14 -1.62
C TRP A 202 3.74 -0.42 -1.68
N GLY A 203 3.34 0.11 -2.85
CA GLY A 203 1.98 0.61 -3.06
C GLY A 203 0.91 -0.46 -2.82
N GLN A 204 1.18 -1.71 -3.21
CA GLN A 204 0.28 -2.82 -2.89
C GLN A 204 0.29 -3.19 -1.39
N ILE A 205 1.42 -3.05 -0.69
CA ILE A 205 1.47 -3.21 0.77
C ILE A 205 0.57 -2.15 1.45
N VAL A 206 0.73 -0.88 1.07
CA VAL A 206 -0.07 0.26 1.58
C VAL A 206 -1.56 0.07 1.29
N THR A 207 -1.96 -0.33 0.07
CA THR A 207 -3.39 -0.53 -0.25
C THR A 207 -4.00 -1.73 0.45
N HIS A 208 -3.21 -2.77 0.75
CA HIS A 208 -3.71 -3.93 1.49
C HIS A 208 -3.89 -3.63 2.98
N ASP A 209 -3.05 -2.76 3.55
CA ASP A 209 -3.16 -2.35 4.96
C ASP A 209 -4.36 -1.45 5.22
N MET A 210 -4.70 -0.59 4.26
CA MET A 210 -5.79 0.38 4.41
C MET A 210 -7.17 -0.15 4.01
N ALA A 211 -7.27 -1.13 3.10
CA ALA A 211 -8.56 -1.51 2.51
C ALA A 211 -8.66 -2.95 1.98
N MET A 212 -9.82 -3.58 2.19
CA MET A 212 -10.22 -4.84 1.56
C MET A 212 -11.74 -4.85 1.34
N ILE A 213 -12.18 -4.88 0.08
CA ILE A 213 -13.62 -4.84 -0.25
C ILE A 213 -14.31 -6.14 0.16
N ASP A 214 -15.37 -6.04 0.96
CA ASP A 214 -16.22 -7.19 1.34
C ASP A 214 -16.95 -7.82 0.13
N GLY A 215 -17.17 -9.14 0.19
CA GLY A 215 -17.81 -9.91 -0.88
C GLY A 215 -17.02 -10.02 -2.20
N SER A 216 -15.85 -9.39 -2.32
CA SER A 216 -15.07 -9.41 -3.57
C SER A 216 -14.27 -10.70 -3.76
N THR A 217 -14.08 -11.12 -5.01
CA THR A 217 -13.28 -12.30 -5.39
C THR A 217 -11.75 -12.09 -5.27
N GLN A 218 -11.29 -11.04 -4.59
CA GLN A 218 -9.87 -10.63 -4.57
C GLN A 218 -8.99 -11.47 -3.62
N SER A 219 -9.61 -12.15 -2.66
CA SER A 219 -8.92 -12.93 -1.60
C SER A 219 -9.44 -14.35 -1.40
N LYS A 220 -10.66 -14.65 -1.86
CA LYS A 220 -11.32 -15.96 -1.79
C LYS A 220 -12.25 -16.13 -2.99
N ALA A 221 -12.49 -17.38 -3.40
CA ALA A 221 -13.58 -17.69 -4.32
C ALA A 221 -14.93 -17.29 -3.68
N HIS A 222 -15.67 -16.41 -4.36
CA HIS A 222 -17.00 -16.01 -3.88
C HIS A 222 -18.01 -17.16 -4.10
N PRO A 223 -18.92 -17.45 -3.14
CA PRO A 223 -19.87 -18.56 -3.26
C PRO A 223 -20.83 -18.44 -4.45
N THR A 224 -21.20 -17.23 -4.83
CA THR A 224 -21.92 -16.94 -6.09
C THR A 224 -20.94 -16.86 -7.25
N ARG A 225 -21.26 -17.55 -8.36
CA ARG A 225 -20.60 -17.39 -9.67
C ARG A 225 -21.61 -16.86 -10.69
N CYS A 226 -21.11 -16.03 -11.61
CA CYS A 226 -21.90 -15.38 -12.65
C CYS A 226 -21.55 -15.89 -14.06
N CYS A 227 -20.34 -16.43 -14.22
CA CYS A 227 -19.89 -17.12 -15.42
C CYS A 227 -19.43 -18.56 -15.10
N THR A 228 -19.62 -19.46 -16.06
CA THR A 228 -19.05 -20.81 -16.05
C THR A 228 -17.53 -20.78 -16.21
N ASP A 229 -16.84 -21.91 -16.01
CA ASP A 229 -15.38 -21.99 -16.15
C ASP A 229 -14.85 -21.83 -17.58
N ASP A 230 -15.70 -22.10 -18.58
CA ASP A 230 -15.53 -21.83 -20.01
C ASP A 230 -16.09 -20.46 -20.45
N GLY A 231 -16.52 -19.63 -19.49
CA GLY A 231 -16.86 -18.23 -19.71
C GLY A 231 -18.19 -18.00 -20.43
N GLN A 232 -19.18 -18.87 -20.24
CA GLN A 232 -20.57 -18.63 -20.62
C GLN A 232 -21.33 -18.01 -19.45
N PHE A 233 -22.40 -17.26 -19.74
CA PHE A 233 -23.31 -16.76 -18.71
C PHE A 233 -24.03 -17.91 -18.00
N LEU A 234 -24.02 -17.91 -16.67
CA LEU A 234 -24.85 -18.82 -15.89
C LEU A 234 -26.32 -18.37 -15.93
N THR A 235 -27.25 -19.30 -16.14
CA THR A 235 -28.70 -18.99 -16.15
C THR A 235 -29.20 -18.47 -14.80
N SER A 236 -28.57 -18.90 -13.69
CA SER A 236 -28.80 -18.35 -12.35
C SER A 236 -28.34 -16.90 -12.19
N ALA A 237 -27.30 -16.48 -12.94
CA ALA A 237 -26.76 -15.12 -12.88
C ALA A 237 -27.76 -14.08 -13.42
N LEU A 238 -28.56 -14.45 -14.42
CA LEU A 238 -29.57 -13.58 -15.03
C LEU A 238 -30.66 -13.10 -14.04
N ASN A 239 -30.83 -13.82 -12.93
CA ASN A 239 -31.83 -13.52 -11.90
C ASN A 239 -31.20 -13.11 -10.55
N SER A 240 -29.88 -12.96 -10.47
CA SER A 240 -29.17 -12.68 -9.21
C SER A 240 -28.75 -11.20 -9.15
N PRO A 241 -29.21 -10.42 -8.15
CA PRO A 241 -28.81 -9.00 -8.01
C PRO A 241 -27.33 -8.83 -7.68
N LEU A 242 -26.65 -9.89 -7.22
CA LEU A 242 -25.21 -9.93 -6.95
C LEU A 242 -24.36 -10.12 -8.21
N CYS A 243 -24.96 -10.49 -9.34
CA CYS A 243 -24.22 -10.77 -10.57
C CYS A 243 -24.14 -9.57 -11.50
N TYR A 244 -22.90 -9.14 -11.78
CA TYR A 244 -22.62 -8.07 -12.73
C TYR A 244 -21.45 -8.45 -13.64
N PRO A 245 -21.56 -9.57 -14.40
CA PRO A 245 -20.46 -10.14 -15.17
C PRO A 245 -19.91 -9.17 -16.21
N ILE A 246 -18.60 -9.19 -16.42
CA ILE A 246 -17.93 -8.42 -17.47
C ILE A 246 -18.25 -9.10 -18.81
N VAL A 247 -19.04 -8.44 -19.65
CA VAL A 247 -19.41 -8.95 -20.97
C VAL A 247 -18.22 -8.85 -21.91
N VAL A 248 -17.90 -9.94 -22.60
CA VAL A 248 -16.87 -9.99 -23.64
C VAL A 248 -17.48 -9.53 -24.98
N PRO A 249 -16.91 -8.51 -25.65
CA PRO A 249 -17.37 -8.08 -26.97
C PRO A 249 -17.29 -9.21 -28.02
N PRO A 250 -18.23 -9.33 -28.97
CA PRO A 250 -18.17 -10.36 -30.02
C PRO A 250 -16.93 -10.30 -30.93
N ASN A 251 -16.25 -9.16 -30.94
CA ASN A 251 -15.01 -8.86 -31.67
C ASN A 251 -13.76 -8.83 -30.75
N ASP A 252 -13.85 -9.27 -29.49
CA ASP A 252 -12.69 -9.38 -28.59
C ASP A 252 -11.62 -10.29 -29.21
N PRO A 253 -10.36 -9.81 -29.41
CA PRO A 253 -9.35 -10.57 -30.13
C PRO A 253 -8.77 -11.76 -29.35
N VAL A 254 -9.07 -11.88 -28.05
CA VAL A 254 -8.48 -12.86 -27.12
C VAL A 254 -9.53 -13.90 -26.71
N HIS A 255 -10.66 -13.44 -26.19
CA HIS A 255 -11.67 -14.29 -25.58
C HIS A 255 -12.72 -14.80 -26.58
N ALA A 256 -13.15 -13.98 -27.54
CA ALA A 256 -14.18 -14.39 -28.51
C ALA A 256 -13.76 -15.57 -29.42
N PRO A 257 -12.50 -15.70 -29.89
CA PRO A 257 -12.04 -16.88 -30.63
C PRO A 257 -12.15 -18.19 -29.84
N SER A 258 -12.12 -18.12 -28.51
CA SER A 258 -12.29 -19.27 -27.62
C SER A 258 -13.77 -19.52 -27.24
N GLY A 259 -14.70 -18.73 -27.79
CA GLY A 259 -16.13 -18.81 -27.49
C GLY A 259 -16.57 -18.20 -26.15
N THR A 260 -15.64 -17.62 -25.38
CA THR A 260 -15.89 -16.94 -24.10
C THR A 260 -16.75 -15.70 -24.31
N LYS A 261 -17.83 -15.55 -23.51
CA LYS A 261 -18.81 -14.46 -23.58
C LYS A 261 -18.86 -13.58 -22.33
N CYS A 262 -18.37 -14.08 -21.19
CA CYS A 262 -18.24 -13.28 -19.99
C CYS A 262 -17.06 -13.69 -19.10
N LEU A 263 -16.49 -12.69 -18.42
CA LEU A 263 -15.54 -12.88 -17.32
C LEU A 263 -16.31 -12.75 -15.99
N ASN A 264 -16.00 -13.63 -15.04
CA ASN A 264 -16.77 -13.72 -13.80
C ASN A 264 -16.54 -12.49 -12.91
N PHE A 265 -17.60 -11.72 -12.67
CA PHE A 265 -17.60 -10.59 -11.74
C PHE A 265 -18.84 -10.65 -10.84
N VAL A 266 -18.59 -10.56 -9.54
CA VAL A 266 -19.63 -10.45 -8.50
C VAL A 266 -19.52 -9.07 -7.85
N ARG A 267 -20.67 -8.48 -7.58
CA ARG A 267 -20.83 -7.20 -6.89
C ARG A 267 -20.28 -7.26 -5.46
N SER A 268 -19.77 -6.13 -4.98
CA SER A 268 -19.26 -5.99 -3.61
C SER A 268 -20.39 -6.06 -2.60
N THR A 269 -20.13 -6.61 -1.41
CA THR A 269 -21.11 -6.58 -0.32
C THR A 269 -21.27 -5.16 0.21
N THR A 270 -22.52 -4.77 0.40
CA THR A 270 -22.93 -3.44 0.88
C THR A 270 -23.52 -3.48 2.28
N ASP A 271 -23.71 -2.32 2.87
CA ASP A 271 -24.43 -2.14 4.12
C ASP A 271 -25.93 -2.47 4.00
N LEU A 272 -26.52 -2.38 2.79
CA LEU A 272 -27.86 -2.93 2.50
C LEU A 272 -27.87 -4.47 2.62
N ASP A 273 -26.87 -5.15 2.04
CA ASP A 273 -26.77 -6.62 2.09
C ASP A 273 -26.56 -7.13 3.53
N ARG A 274 -25.83 -6.36 4.36
CA ARG A 274 -25.68 -6.63 5.81
C ARG A 274 -26.89 -6.19 6.65
N GLY A 275 -27.87 -5.49 6.07
CA GLY A 275 -29.06 -4.99 6.78
C GLY A 275 -28.79 -3.81 7.73
N CYS A 276 -27.71 -3.07 7.51
CA CYS A 276 -27.28 -1.92 8.31
C CYS A 276 -27.88 -0.58 7.84
N SER A 277 -28.52 -0.53 6.67
CA SER A 277 -29.15 0.66 6.11
C SER A 277 -30.55 0.37 5.54
N SER A 278 -31.31 1.43 5.28
CA SER A 278 -32.67 1.38 4.76
C SER A 278 -32.65 1.12 3.25
N LEU A 279 -33.58 0.30 2.75
CA LEU A 279 -33.70 -0.09 1.33
C LEU A 279 -33.95 1.09 0.36
N ASN A 280 -34.16 2.30 0.86
CA ASN A 280 -34.34 3.52 0.05
C ASN A 280 -33.13 4.47 0.10
N GLU A 281 -32.09 4.14 0.86
CA GLU A 281 -30.87 4.94 0.98
C GLU A 281 -29.78 4.40 0.03
N PRO A 282 -28.87 5.26 -0.49
CA PRO A 282 -27.78 4.81 -1.33
C PRO A 282 -26.86 3.81 -0.61
N ALA A 283 -26.53 2.72 -1.29
CA ALA A 283 -25.75 1.62 -0.75
C ALA A 283 -24.27 2.00 -0.56
N GLU A 284 -23.69 1.60 0.57
CA GLU A 284 -22.26 1.78 0.82
C GLU A 284 -21.53 0.44 0.92
N GLN A 285 -20.41 0.34 0.21
CA GLN A 285 -19.52 -0.82 0.31
C GLN A 285 -18.75 -0.79 1.61
N LEU A 286 -18.26 -1.97 2.01
CA LEU A 286 -17.60 -2.17 3.29
C LEU A 286 -16.13 -2.55 3.09
N THR A 287 -15.25 -2.03 3.95
CA THR A 287 -13.89 -2.54 4.12
C THR A 287 -13.84 -3.54 5.28
N THR A 288 -13.20 -4.68 5.10
CA THR A 288 -13.05 -5.73 6.12
C THR A 288 -11.77 -5.64 6.94
N VAL A 289 -10.87 -4.72 6.59
CA VAL A 289 -9.63 -4.38 7.33
C VAL A 289 -9.68 -2.96 7.89
N THR A 290 -8.76 -2.62 8.78
CA THR A 290 -8.67 -1.28 9.39
C THR A 290 -8.43 -0.20 8.33
N GLY A 291 -8.82 1.04 8.61
CA GLY A 291 -8.54 2.20 7.75
C GLY A 291 -7.18 2.87 8.06
N TRP A 292 -6.31 2.20 8.80
CA TRP A 292 -5.06 2.75 9.32
C TRP A 292 -3.86 2.22 8.54
N LEU A 293 -2.71 2.87 8.73
CA LEU A 293 -1.41 2.30 8.36
C LEU A 293 -0.79 1.73 9.64
N ASP A 294 -1.28 0.57 10.04
CA ASP A 294 -0.98 -0.10 11.31
C ASP A 294 -0.54 -1.57 11.17
N LEU A 295 -0.12 -1.97 9.96
CA LEU A 295 0.35 -3.31 9.61
C LEU A 295 -0.66 -4.41 10.01
N SER A 296 -1.95 -4.11 9.88
CA SER A 296 -3.04 -5.09 9.92
C SER A 296 -2.78 -6.26 8.97
N ILE A 297 -2.02 -6.05 7.88
CA ILE A 297 -1.60 -7.14 6.98
C ILE A 297 -0.68 -8.18 7.62
N VAL A 298 0.06 -7.80 8.67
CA VAL A 298 0.92 -8.67 9.46
C VAL A 298 0.16 -9.18 10.70
N TYR A 299 -0.58 -8.29 11.36
CA TYR A 299 -1.13 -8.52 12.70
C TYR A 299 -2.60 -8.98 12.72
N GLY A 300 -3.31 -8.90 11.60
CA GLY A 300 -4.76 -9.10 11.51
C GLY A 300 -5.54 -7.82 11.80
N SER A 301 -6.81 -7.83 11.39
CA SER A 301 -7.79 -6.74 11.64
C SER A 301 -8.80 -7.09 12.75
N ASP A 302 -8.47 -8.06 13.60
CA ASP A 302 -9.29 -8.50 14.72
C ASP A 302 -8.45 -9.30 15.75
N ASP A 303 -8.92 -9.35 17.00
CA ASP A 303 -8.21 -9.99 18.12
C ASP A 303 -8.02 -11.51 17.93
N GLN A 304 -8.94 -12.20 17.25
CA GLN A 304 -8.86 -13.65 17.05
C GLN A 304 -7.79 -14.00 16.01
N THR A 305 -7.75 -13.27 14.90
CA THR A 305 -6.70 -13.38 13.88
C THR A 305 -5.34 -13.07 14.52
N ALA A 306 -5.23 -11.94 15.23
CA ALA A 306 -4.00 -11.54 15.92
C ALA A 306 -3.50 -12.60 16.91
N ALA A 307 -4.37 -13.11 17.79
CA ALA A 307 -4.03 -14.17 18.73
C ALA A 307 -3.56 -15.45 18.01
N SER A 308 -4.16 -15.80 16.86
CA SER A 308 -3.79 -17.00 16.09
C SER A 308 -2.45 -16.90 15.35
N LEU A 309 -1.93 -15.67 15.19
CA LEU A 309 -0.66 -15.35 14.53
C LEU A 309 0.49 -15.17 15.54
N ARG A 310 0.21 -14.96 16.83
CA ARG A 310 1.22 -14.82 17.89
C ARG A 310 1.78 -16.18 18.36
N ALA A 311 3.08 -16.22 18.63
CA ALA A 311 3.74 -17.38 19.24
C ALA A 311 3.48 -17.51 20.75
N GLY A 312 3.11 -16.41 21.43
CA GLY A 312 2.92 -16.37 22.88
C GLY A 312 4.20 -16.55 23.70
N ILE A 313 5.37 -16.48 23.04
CA ILE A 313 6.70 -16.49 23.66
C ILE A 313 7.63 -15.49 22.96
N GLY A 314 8.43 -14.77 23.75
CA GLY A 314 9.42 -13.80 23.26
C GLY A 314 8.83 -12.56 22.58
N GLY A 315 7.52 -12.35 22.65
CA GLY A 315 6.79 -11.31 21.94
C GLY A 315 6.69 -11.54 20.44
N ARG A 316 6.89 -12.77 19.95
CA ARG A 316 7.03 -13.08 18.53
C ARG A 316 5.72 -13.43 17.82
N LEU A 317 5.75 -13.33 16.49
CA LEU A 317 4.81 -13.99 15.59
C LEU A 317 5.22 -15.45 15.35
N ASN A 318 4.23 -16.30 15.09
CA ASN A 318 4.41 -17.69 14.68
C ASN A 318 5.18 -17.76 13.36
N VAL A 319 6.05 -18.76 13.25
CA VAL A 319 6.79 -19.10 12.04
C VAL A 319 6.90 -20.61 11.88
N ASP A 320 6.89 -21.08 10.63
CA ASP A 320 7.34 -22.42 10.29
C ASP A 320 8.83 -22.35 9.92
N VAL A 321 9.65 -23.23 10.51
CA VAL A 321 11.06 -23.36 10.14
C VAL A 321 11.22 -24.45 9.07
N ARG A 322 11.58 -24.06 7.84
CA ARG A 322 11.87 -25.00 6.74
C ARG A 322 13.26 -24.74 6.19
N ASN A 323 14.08 -25.80 6.11
CA ASN A 323 15.48 -25.73 5.64
C ASN A 323 16.32 -24.66 6.36
N GLY A 324 16.11 -24.47 7.67
CA GLY A 324 16.82 -23.48 8.48
C GLY A 324 16.36 -22.03 8.28
N ARG A 325 15.31 -21.79 7.50
CA ARG A 325 14.72 -20.47 7.24
C ARG A 325 13.37 -20.34 7.93
N GLU A 326 13.08 -19.16 8.46
CA GLU A 326 11.77 -18.81 9.01
C GLU A 326 10.81 -18.33 7.92
N TRP A 327 9.60 -18.86 7.94
CA TRP A 327 8.51 -18.50 7.04
C TRP A 327 7.23 -18.24 7.83
N PRO A 328 6.27 -17.47 7.29
CA PRO A 328 4.92 -17.42 7.85
C PRO A 328 4.32 -18.84 7.98
N PRO A 329 3.46 -19.08 8.98
CA PRO A 329 2.88 -20.39 9.21
C PRO A 329 1.97 -20.79 8.04
N ALA A 330 1.83 -22.08 7.78
CA ALA A 330 0.92 -22.58 6.75
C ALA A 330 -0.54 -22.13 6.96
N ALA A 331 -1.25 -21.88 5.86
CA ALA A 331 -2.69 -21.69 5.85
C ALA A 331 -3.45 -22.95 6.34
N LEU A 332 -4.39 -22.76 7.27
CA LEU A 332 -5.21 -23.84 7.84
C LEU A 332 -6.11 -24.51 6.81
N ASN A 333 -6.55 -23.76 5.79
CA ASN A 333 -7.26 -24.26 4.63
C ASN A 333 -6.62 -23.62 3.39
N LYS A 334 -5.70 -24.36 2.76
CA LYS A 334 -4.86 -23.83 1.68
C LYS A 334 -5.66 -23.53 0.42
N SER A 335 -6.55 -24.43 -0.01
CA SER A 335 -7.38 -24.28 -1.21
C SER A 335 -8.47 -23.20 -1.10
N ALA A 336 -8.67 -22.61 0.09
CA ALA A 336 -9.52 -21.44 0.26
C ALA A 336 -8.80 -20.09 0.07
N ILE A 337 -7.47 -20.09 -0.08
CA ILE A 337 -6.60 -18.89 -0.11
C ILE A 337 -5.62 -18.94 -1.30
N CYS A 338 -5.15 -20.14 -1.67
CA CYS A 338 -4.17 -20.37 -2.72
C CYS A 338 -4.69 -21.35 -3.77
N ASP A 339 -4.22 -21.22 -5.01
CA ASP A 339 -4.53 -22.11 -6.12
C ASP A 339 -3.61 -23.35 -6.04
N VAL A 340 -3.85 -24.24 -5.07
CA VAL A 340 -3.05 -25.44 -4.80
C VAL A 340 -3.73 -26.74 -5.25
N GLU A 341 -2.97 -27.70 -5.77
CA GLU A 341 -3.47 -29.03 -6.14
C GLU A 341 -3.41 -30.04 -4.97
N SER A 342 -2.55 -29.79 -3.99
CA SER A 342 -2.28 -30.70 -2.87
C SER A 342 -1.94 -29.98 -1.56
N ASP A 343 -2.25 -30.64 -0.42
CA ASP A 343 -1.90 -30.14 0.91
C ASP A 343 -0.39 -30.04 1.18
N ALA A 344 0.45 -30.61 0.30
CA ALA A 344 1.91 -30.52 0.39
C ALA A 344 2.45 -29.15 -0.09
N GLU A 345 1.69 -28.42 -0.90
CA GLU A 345 2.13 -27.14 -1.47
C GLU A 345 2.18 -26.00 -0.45
N ILE A 346 2.99 -24.99 -0.74
CA ILE A 346 3.15 -23.81 0.13
C ILE A 346 1.97 -22.87 -0.07
N CYS A 347 1.37 -22.46 1.03
CA CYS A 347 0.38 -21.39 1.11
C CYS A 347 0.48 -20.78 2.51
N TYR A 348 0.75 -19.48 2.60
CA TYR A 348 1.06 -18.79 3.86
C TYR A 348 -0.18 -18.22 4.54
N ARG A 349 -0.14 -18.14 5.87
CA ARG A 349 -1.11 -17.44 6.71
C ARG A 349 -0.47 -16.18 7.28
N THR A 350 -1.12 -15.04 7.07
CA THR A 350 -0.72 -13.72 7.59
C THR A 350 -1.94 -13.00 8.15
N GLY A 351 -1.82 -11.72 8.52
CA GLY A 351 -2.96 -10.87 8.88
C GLY A 351 -3.90 -10.56 7.71
N ASP A 352 -3.39 -10.56 6.48
CA ASP A 352 -4.16 -10.31 5.25
C ASP A 352 -4.34 -11.59 4.40
N ALA A 353 -5.57 -11.79 3.91
CA ALA A 353 -5.93 -12.97 3.11
C ALA A 353 -5.35 -12.95 1.68
N ARG A 354 -4.91 -11.80 1.17
CA ARG A 354 -4.33 -11.64 -0.18
C ARG A 354 -2.81 -11.76 -0.16
N ALA A 355 -2.16 -12.06 0.97
CA ALA A 355 -0.71 -12.11 1.08
C ALA A 355 -0.02 -13.04 0.06
N ASN A 356 -0.69 -14.13 -0.35
CA ASN A 356 -0.19 -15.08 -1.35
C ASN A 356 -0.48 -14.68 -2.80
N GLN A 357 -1.13 -13.53 -3.05
CA GLN A 357 -1.72 -13.20 -4.35
C GLN A 357 -0.68 -13.20 -5.48
N ASN A 358 0.53 -12.69 -5.23
CA ASN A 358 1.64 -12.78 -6.16
C ASN A 358 2.99 -12.95 -5.41
N PRO A 359 4.07 -13.39 -6.07
CA PRO A 359 5.33 -13.67 -5.39
C PRO A 359 5.97 -12.46 -4.70
N GLN A 360 5.94 -11.26 -5.29
CA GLN A 360 6.62 -10.10 -4.73
C GLN A 360 5.88 -9.51 -3.52
N LEU A 361 4.54 -9.52 -3.53
CA LEU A 361 3.72 -9.22 -2.36
C LEU A 361 4.04 -10.18 -1.20
N THR A 362 4.11 -11.47 -1.53
CA THR A 362 4.42 -12.51 -0.54
C THR A 362 5.81 -12.31 0.06
N VAL A 363 6.82 -11.96 -0.76
CA VAL A 363 8.19 -11.64 -0.32
C VAL A 363 8.19 -10.45 0.65
N MET A 364 7.46 -9.37 0.35
CA MET A 364 7.33 -8.23 1.27
C MET A 364 6.63 -8.59 2.59
N GLN A 365 5.55 -9.38 2.53
CA GLN A 365 4.85 -9.89 3.72
C GLN A 365 5.75 -10.73 4.62
N ILE A 366 6.59 -11.60 4.04
CA ILE A 366 7.59 -12.37 4.78
C ILE A 366 8.61 -11.45 5.47
N MET A 367 9.09 -10.40 4.78
CA MET A 367 10.05 -9.45 5.36
C MET A 367 9.45 -8.63 6.51
N LEU A 368 8.19 -8.21 6.42
CA LEU A 368 7.52 -7.46 7.49
C LEU A 368 7.28 -8.33 8.74
N LEU A 369 6.94 -9.62 8.57
CA LEU A 369 6.85 -10.57 9.67
C LEU A 369 8.22 -10.80 10.34
N ARG A 370 9.27 -10.98 9.52
CA ARG A 370 10.65 -11.15 10.01
C ARG A 370 11.14 -9.92 10.77
N GLU A 371 10.80 -8.72 10.33
CA GLU A 371 11.20 -7.47 10.99
C GLU A 371 10.59 -7.35 12.38
N HIS A 372 9.30 -7.71 12.53
CA HIS A 372 8.67 -7.82 13.85
C HIS A 372 9.42 -8.79 14.77
N ASN A 373 9.72 -10.01 14.29
CA ASN A 373 10.45 -11.02 15.08
C ASN A 373 11.87 -10.54 15.45
N ARG A 374 12.58 -9.90 14.53
CA ARG A 374 13.92 -9.31 14.74
C ARG A 374 13.89 -8.24 15.83
N ILE A 375 12.87 -7.39 15.84
CA ILE A 375 12.69 -6.35 16.88
C ILE A 375 12.31 -7.01 18.21
N ALA A 376 11.38 -7.96 18.22
CA ALA A 376 10.93 -8.67 19.42
C ALA A 376 12.09 -9.39 20.13
N ASP A 377 12.95 -10.09 19.39
CA ASP A 377 14.16 -10.76 19.94
C ASP A 377 15.09 -9.78 20.66
N VAL A 378 15.37 -8.63 20.02
CA VAL A 378 16.25 -7.60 20.59
C VAL A 378 15.61 -6.94 21.81
N LEU A 379 14.31 -6.65 21.77
CA LEU A 379 13.58 -6.09 22.91
C LEU A 379 13.50 -7.06 24.10
N ALA A 380 13.23 -8.34 23.86
CA ALA A 380 13.24 -9.38 24.89
C ALA A 380 14.63 -9.52 25.55
N HIS A 381 15.70 -9.43 24.75
CA HIS A 381 17.07 -9.46 25.27
C HIS A 381 17.44 -8.21 26.07
N LEU A 382 17.06 -7.01 25.60
CA LEU A 382 17.32 -5.74 26.28
C LEU A 382 16.49 -5.59 27.57
N ASN A 383 15.26 -6.13 27.56
CA ASN A 383 14.28 -5.98 28.63
C ASN A 383 13.79 -7.35 29.15
N PRO A 384 14.65 -8.16 29.81
CA PRO A 384 14.29 -9.50 30.32
C PRO A 384 13.30 -9.48 31.51
N HIS A 385 12.69 -8.33 31.79
CA HIS A 385 11.66 -8.11 32.79
C HIS A 385 10.29 -7.75 32.16
N TRP A 386 10.22 -7.60 30.83
CA TRP A 386 8.98 -7.43 30.09
C TRP A 386 8.26 -8.78 29.93
N THR A 387 6.93 -8.74 29.87
CA THR A 387 6.11 -9.90 29.49
C THR A 387 6.06 -10.06 27.98
N ASP A 388 5.59 -11.23 27.52
CA ASP A 388 5.34 -11.49 26.10
C ASP A 388 4.52 -10.38 25.42
N ASP A 389 3.41 -9.97 26.05
CA ASP A 389 2.53 -8.92 25.55
C ASP A 389 3.23 -7.56 25.41
N ILE A 390 4.12 -7.19 26.34
CA ILE A 390 4.84 -5.91 26.27
C ILE A 390 5.88 -5.96 25.13
N VAL A 391 6.62 -7.06 24.99
CA VAL A 391 7.57 -7.23 23.89
C VAL A 391 6.83 -7.20 22.55
N PHE A 392 5.73 -7.95 22.41
CA PHE A 392 4.93 -8.00 21.20
C PHE A 392 4.37 -6.62 20.83
N GLN A 393 3.78 -5.89 21.79
CA GLN A 393 3.13 -4.61 21.49
C GLN A 393 4.16 -3.50 21.21
N GLU A 394 5.30 -3.44 21.88
CA GLU A 394 6.37 -2.49 21.52
C GLU A 394 7.04 -2.87 20.18
N ALA A 395 7.23 -4.16 19.88
CA ALA A 395 7.72 -4.60 18.56
C ALA A 395 6.74 -4.24 17.43
N ARG A 396 5.44 -4.50 17.61
CA ARG A 396 4.36 -4.07 16.71
C ARG A 396 4.38 -2.55 16.53
N ARG A 397 4.47 -1.79 17.62
CA ARG A 397 4.48 -0.32 17.60
C ARG A 397 5.69 0.26 16.86
N ILE A 398 6.89 -0.31 17.01
CA ILE A 398 8.08 0.09 16.25
C ILE A 398 7.93 -0.28 14.77
N ALA A 399 7.52 -1.51 14.45
CA ALA A 399 7.32 -1.94 13.06
C ALA A 399 6.30 -1.08 12.31
N ILE A 400 5.21 -0.68 12.97
CA ILE A 400 4.24 0.27 12.45
C ILE A 400 4.90 1.63 12.17
N ALA A 401 5.70 2.14 13.10
CA ALA A 401 6.40 3.42 12.92
C ALA A 401 7.41 3.38 11.75
N GLN A 402 8.09 2.24 11.53
CA GLN A 402 8.94 2.03 10.35
C GLN A 402 8.12 2.04 9.06
N HIS A 403 7.00 1.31 9.03
CA HIS A 403 6.11 1.25 7.87
C HIS A 403 5.50 2.63 7.55
N GLN A 404 5.07 3.38 8.58
CA GLN A 404 4.58 4.75 8.43
C GLN A 404 5.67 5.69 7.93
N TYR A 405 6.89 5.61 8.44
CA TYR A 405 8.00 6.45 7.97
C TYR A 405 8.37 6.16 6.51
N ILE A 406 8.59 4.89 6.14
CA ILE A 406 8.90 4.50 4.76
C ILE A 406 7.77 4.94 3.82
N THR A 407 6.51 4.73 4.20
CA THR A 407 5.34 5.11 3.41
C THR A 407 5.25 6.62 3.20
N TYR A 408 5.36 7.44 4.25
CA TYR A 408 5.16 8.90 4.09
C TYR A 408 6.40 9.65 3.61
N TYR A 409 7.60 9.26 4.04
CA TYR A 409 8.83 10.03 3.79
C TYR A 409 9.71 9.46 2.68
N GLU A 410 9.68 8.15 2.40
CA GLU A 410 10.43 7.55 1.27
C GLU A 410 9.53 7.34 0.03
N TRP A 411 8.28 6.91 0.23
CA TRP A 411 7.41 6.43 -0.85
C TRP A 411 6.40 7.47 -1.38
N LEU A 412 5.50 8.02 -0.56
CA LEU A 412 4.47 8.98 -1.02
C LEU A 412 4.99 10.19 -1.83
N PRO A 413 6.17 10.78 -1.53
CA PRO A 413 6.67 11.92 -2.31
C PRO A 413 7.01 11.57 -3.77
N ILE A 414 7.17 10.28 -4.10
CA ILE A 414 7.31 9.78 -5.48
C ILE A 414 6.00 9.97 -6.25
N PHE A 415 4.88 9.58 -5.64
CA PHE A 415 3.57 9.57 -6.29
C PHE A 415 2.89 10.94 -6.30
N LEU A 416 3.04 11.69 -5.22
CA LEU A 416 2.37 12.98 -5.01
C LEU A 416 3.24 14.16 -5.47
N GLY A 417 4.56 13.98 -5.50
CA GLY A 417 5.55 15.04 -5.65
C GLY A 417 5.87 15.74 -4.33
N VAL A 418 7.17 15.92 -4.06
CA VAL A 418 7.70 16.48 -2.80
C VAL A 418 7.04 17.82 -2.42
N GLU A 419 6.85 18.72 -3.39
CA GLU A 419 6.23 20.04 -3.15
C GLU A 419 4.77 19.89 -2.71
N ASN A 420 3.97 19.04 -3.37
CA ASN A 420 2.59 18.78 -2.96
C ASN A 420 2.54 18.14 -1.58
N SER A 421 3.42 17.18 -1.29
CA SER A 421 3.50 16.52 0.02
C SER A 421 3.82 17.49 1.16
N LEU A 422 4.65 18.52 0.92
CA LEU A 422 4.92 19.57 1.91
C LEU A 422 3.74 20.56 2.01
N CYS A 423 3.25 21.07 0.88
CA CYS A 423 2.20 22.10 0.85
C CYS A 423 0.86 21.63 1.44
N HIS A 424 0.49 20.36 1.22
CA HIS A 424 -0.73 19.74 1.75
C HIS A 424 -0.51 19.03 3.09
N LYS A 425 0.65 19.24 3.74
CA LYS A 425 1.00 18.64 5.03
C LYS A 425 0.84 17.11 5.03
N ILE A 426 1.34 16.43 4.01
CA ILE A 426 1.54 14.97 4.03
C ILE A 426 2.82 14.63 4.81
N ILE A 427 3.88 15.42 4.60
CA ILE A 427 5.17 15.33 5.29
C ILE A 427 5.57 16.68 5.90
N TYR A 428 6.54 16.65 6.82
CA TYR A 428 7.14 17.85 7.41
C TYR A 428 8.67 17.81 7.39
N ASP A 429 9.31 18.94 7.08
CA ASP A 429 10.75 19.14 7.30
C ASP A 429 10.98 19.49 8.79
N THR A 430 11.10 18.47 9.63
CA THR A 430 11.30 18.63 11.08
C THR A 430 12.09 17.48 11.70
N ASN A 431 12.88 17.81 12.73
CA ASN A 431 13.50 16.83 13.63
C ASN A 431 12.72 16.64 14.94
N GLY A 432 11.66 17.42 15.17
CA GLY A 432 10.80 17.36 16.36
C GLY A 432 9.58 16.45 16.17
N TYR A 433 8.55 16.65 16.99
CA TYR A 433 7.23 16.04 16.82
C TYR A 433 6.41 16.75 15.73
N VAL A 434 5.31 16.11 15.33
CA VAL A 434 4.28 16.63 14.41
C VAL A 434 2.93 16.55 15.13
N ASP A 435 2.53 17.68 15.73
CA ASP A 435 1.36 17.78 16.60
C ASP A 435 0.16 18.42 15.89
N ASP A 436 -0.25 17.81 14.76
CA ASP A 436 -1.42 18.25 13.98
C ASP A 436 -2.57 17.24 13.92
N TYR A 437 -2.54 16.22 14.79
CA TYR A 437 -3.68 15.32 15.03
C TYR A 437 -4.96 16.12 15.34
N SER A 438 -6.04 15.80 14.64
CA SER A 438 -7.36 16.35 14.91
C SER A 438 -8.42 15.25 15.05
N PRO A 439 -9.11 15.15 16.20
CA PRO A 439 -10.22 14.21 16.38
C PRO A 439 -11.47 14.57 15.55
N SER A 440 -11.48 15.69 14.83
CA SER A 440 -12.57 16.05 13.90
C SER A 440 -12.36 15.50 12.49
N ILE A 441 -11.18 14.95 12.17
CA ILE A 441 -10.89 14.37 10.86
C ILE A 441 -11.43 12.95 10.84
N ASN A 442 -12.26 12.63 9.83
CA ASN A 442 -12.71 11.27 9.59
C ASN A 442 -11.67 10.53 8.73
N PRO A 443 -11.00 9.49 9.27
CA PRO A 443 -9.95 8.71 8.62
C PRO A 443 -10.48 7.64 7.66
N SER A 444 -11.79 7.34 7.66
CA SER A 444 -12.39 6.28 6.85
C SER A 444 -11.95 6.37 5.39
N ILE A 445 -11.54 5.24 4.82
CA ILE A 445 -10.99 5.21 3.46
C ILE A 445 -12.06 5.62 2.46
N LEU A 446 -11.70 6.55 1.58
CA LEU A 446 -12.54 7.06 0.51
C LEU A 446 -12.70 5.99 -0.58
N ASN A 447 -13.93 5.83 -1.05
CA ASN A 447 -14.26 4.87 -2.10
C ASN A 447 -13.55 5.25 -3.41
N GLU A 448 -13.48 6.56 -3.72
CA GLU A 448 -12.75 7.14 -4.85
C GLU A 448 -11.23 6.91 -4.76
N HIS A 449 -10.66 6.87 -3.54
CA HIS A 449 -9.25 6.52 -3.34
C HIS A 449 -9.03 5.03 -3.66
N SER A 450 -9.67 4.15 -2.91
CA SER A 450 -9.39 2.70 -2.96
C SER A 450 -9.88 2.02 -4.24
N ASN A 451 -10.86 2.59 -4.94
CA ASN A 451 -11.52 1.97 -6.09
C ASN A 451 -11.43 2.79 -7.39
N ALA A 452 -10.69 3.90 -7.40
CA ALA A 452 -10.27 4.56 -8.63
C ALA A 452 -8.81 5.05 -8.59
N ALA A 453 -8.49 6.06 -7.77
CA ALA A 453 -7.21 6.77 -7.85
C ALA A 453 -6.00 5.87 -7.55
N PHE A 454 -6.07 5.07 -6.47
CA PHE A 454 -4.95 4.21 -6.06
C PHE A 454 -4.80 2.95 -6.94
N ARG A 455 -5.86 2.57 -7.67
CA ARG A 455 -5.84 1.50 -8.67
C ARG A 455 -5.20 1.92 -10.00
N TYR A 456 -4.95 3.21 -10.22
CA TYR A 456 -4.19 3.67 -11.39
C TYR A 456 -2.83 2.99 -11.47
N PHE A 457 -2.17 2.82 -10.33
CA PHE A 457 -0.84 2.23 -10.20
C PHE A 457 -0.78 0.72 -10.52
N HIS A 458 -1.91 0.10 -10.89
CA HIS A 458 -1.90 -1.17 -11.61
C HIS A 458 -1.18 -1.10 -12.97
N SER A 459 -0.97 0.10 -13.56
CA SER A 459 -0.13 0.27 -14.77
C SER A 459 1.34 -0.11 -14.52
N LEU A 460 1.83 0.06 -13.28
CA LEU A 460 3.22 -0.18 -12.89
C LEU A 460 3.60 -1.68 -12.84
N ILE A 461 2.62 -2.57 -12.98
CA ILE A 461 2.80 -4.01 -12.78
C ILE A 461 3.63 -4.60 -13.93
N ALA A 462 4.88 -4.96 -13.62
CA ALA A 462 5.72 -5.73 -14.53
C ALA A 462 5.20 -7.17 -14.71
N GLY A 463 4.91 -7.55 -15.95
CA GLY A 463 4.41 -8.88 -16.30
C GLY A 463 5.42 -10.03 -16.08
N ARG A 464 6.70 -9.71 -15.84
CA ARG A 464 7.73 -10.68 -15.48
C ARG A 464 8.54 -10.20 -14.28
N LEU A 465 8.84 -11.12 -13.38
CA LEU A 465 9.63 -10.88 -12.17
C LEU A 465 11.04 -11.45 -12.41
N GLN A 466 12.06 -10.60 -12.37
CA GLN A 466 13.45 -10.99 -12.57
C GLN A 466 14.01 -11.65 -11.31
N LEU A 467 14.66 -12.80 -11.48
CA LEU A 467 15.46 -13.43 -10.42
C LEU A 467 16.88 -12.85 -10.51
N VAL A 468 17.18 -11.89 -9.63
CA VAL A 468 18.40 -11.08 -9.71
C VAL A 468 19.44 -11.59 -8.72
N ASN A 469 20.57 -12.08 -9.23
CA ASN A 469 21.63 -12.63 -8.37
C ASN A 469 22.43 -11.52 -7.62
N GLU A 470 23.33 -11.92 -6.74
CA GLU A 470 24.14 -11.00 -5.91
C GLU A 470 24.92 -9.95 -6.73
N HIS A 471 25.35 -10.30 -7.95
CA HIS A 471 26.07 -9.42 -8.88
C HIS A 471 25.15 -8.50 -9.70
N ARG A 472 23.84 -8.49 -9.44
CA ARG A 472 22.81 -7.77 -10.19
C ARG A 472 22.70 -8.16 -11.67
N PHE A 473 23.06 -9.40 -12.01
CA PHE A 473 22.73 -9.97 -13.31
C PHE A 473 21.36 -10.66 -13.25
N ALA A 474 20.43 -10.19 -14.08
CA ALA A 474 19.24 -10.93 -14.48
C ALA A 474 19.53 -11.63 -15.82
N PHE A 475 19.59 -12.96 -15.84
CA PHE A 475 19.63 -13.69 -17.10
C PHE A 475 18.22 -13.74 -17.70
N THR A 476 18.06 -13.51 -19.01
CA THR A 476 16.75 -13.46 -19.70
C THR A 476 15.89 -14.71 -19.45
N TYR A 477 16.53 -15.85 -19.20
CA TYR A 477 15.87 -17.14 -18.92
C TYR A 477 15.52 -17.38 -17.43
N ASN A 478 15.99 -16.53 -16.51
CA ASN A 478 15.68 -16.58 -15.07
C ASN A 478 14.69 -15.46 -14.71
N SER A 479 13.49 -15.53 -15.28
CA SER A 479 12.38 -14.64 -14.89
C SER A 479 11.08 -15.41 -14.76
N LEU A 480 10.37 -15.18 -13.65
CA LEU A 480 9.04 -15.72 -13.42
C LEU A 480 8.02 -14.94 -14.26
N ARG A 481 7.12 -15.65 -14.93
CA ARG A 481 5.96 -15.02 -15.59
C ARG A 481 4.90 -14.77 -14.52
N LEU A 482 4.39 -13.54 -14.40
CA LEU A 482 3.49 -13.18 -13.31
C LEU A 482 2.22 -14.05 -13.29
N SER A 483 1.61 -14.30 -14.45
CA SER A 483 0.38 -15.10 -14.55
C SER A 483 0.53 -16.59 -14.22
N ASP A 484 1.76 -17.09 -14.08
CA ASP A 484 2.04 -18.49 -13.71
C ASP A 484 2.11 -18.69 -12.20
N HIS A 485 2.18 -17.60 -11.41
CA HIS A 485 2.42 -17.64 -9.97
C HIS A 485 1.42 -16.82 -9.13
N PHE A 486 0.31 -16.36 -9.72
CA PHE A 486 -0.80 -15.84 -8.93
C PHE A 486 -1.31 -16.93 -7.98
N ASN A 487 -1.53 -16.57 -6.71
CA ASN A 487 -1.99 -17.45 -5.62
C ASN A 487 -1.14 -18.72 -5.40
N GLN A 488 0.09 -18.78 -5.93
CA GLN A 488 0.97 -19.97 -5.92
C GLN A 488 2.38 -19.60 -5.41
N PRO A 489 2.53 -19.37 -4.09
CA PRO A 489 3.76 -18.82 -3.51
C PRO A 489 4.92 -19.83 -3.41
N GLY A 490 4.69 -21.11 -3.72
CA GLY A 490 5.70 -22.18 -3.61
C GLY A 490 6.97 -21.96 -4.45
N VAL A 491 6.94 -21.08 -5.44
CA VAL A 491 8.14 -20.67 -6.21
C VAL A 491 9.17 -19.92 -5.35
N ILE A 492 8.76 -19.28 -4.25
CA ILE A 492 9.63 -18.44 -3.40
C ILE A 492 10.64 -19.29 -2.60
N GLU A 493 10.24 -20.48 -2.13
CA GLU A 493 11.12 -21.37 -1.36
C GLU A 493 12.16 -22.10 -2.23
N GLN A 494 12.00 -22.09 -3.56
CA GLN A 494 12.87 -22.82 -4.50
C GLN A 494 14.24 -22.12 -4.65
N GLY A 495 15.32 -22.85 -4.38
CA GLY A 495 16.68 -22.32 -4.55
C GLY A 495 16.94 -21.03 -3.74
N ASP A 496 17.54 -20.03 -4.40
CA ASP A 496 17.78 -18.69 -3.85
C ASP A 496 16.64 -17.69 -4.19
N ASN A 497 15.48 -18.16 -4.70
CA ASN A 497 14.43 -17.29 -5.25
C ASN A 497 13.97 -16.20 -4.27
N MET A 498 13.92 -16.46 -2.96
CA MET A 498 13.64 -15.43 -1.96
C MET A 498 14.62 -14.25 -2.05
N ASN A 499 15.93 -14.50 -2.06
CA ASN A 499 16.92 -13.44 -2.18
C ASN A 499 16.96 -12.86 -3.59
N ASP A 500 16.80 -13.69 -4.63
CA ASP A 500 16.78 -13.23 -6.02
C ASP A 500 15.59 -12.30 -6.31
N LEU A 501 14.42 -12.54 -5.70
CA LEU A 501 13.24 -11.68 -5.78
C LEU A 501 13.41 -10.39 -4.96
N ILE A 502 14.03 -10.44 -3.77
CA ILE A 502 14.37 -9.22 -2.99
C ILE A 502 15.35 -8.32 -3.78
N ARG A 503 16.40 -8.91 -4.35
CA ARG A 503 17.31 -8.15 -5.23
C ARG A 503 16.58 -7.67 -6.48
N GLY A 504 15.59 -8.43 -6.98
CA GLY A 504 14.65 -8.01 -8.01
C GLY A 504 13.89 -6.73 -7.64
N LEU A 505 13.24 -6.69 -6.48
CA LEU A 505 12.54 -5.51 -5.95
C LEU A 505 13.43 -4.27 -5.97
N GLY A 506 14.68 -4.39 -5.51
CA GLY A 506 15.63 -3.27 -5.46
C GLY A 506 16.42 -3.01 -6.75
N THR A 507 16.17 -3.70 -7.88
CA THR A 507 17.01 -3.55 -9.09
C THR A 507 16.23 -3.52 -10.40
N GLN A 508 15.18 -4.34 -10.52
CA GLN A 508 14.31 -4.35 -11.69
C GLN A 508 13.50 -3.04 -11.72
N PRO A 509 13.35 -2.36 -12.86
CA PRO A 509 12.39 -1.27 -13.00
C PRO A 509 10.94 -1.75 -12.87
N GLU A 510 10.06 -0.88 -12.39
CA GLU A 510 8.62 -1.04 -12.64
C GLU A 510 8.27 -0.71 -14.10
N GLU A 511 7.06 -1.06 -14.55
CA GLU A 511 6.54 -0.45 -15.78
C GLU A 511 6.10 0.99 -15.47
N ALA A 512 6.02 1.85 -16.48
CA ALA A 512 5.80 3.27 -16.30
C ALA A 512 4.39 3.60 -15.77
N SER A 513 4.29 4.74 -15.08
CA SER A 513 2.98 5.36 -14.81
C SER A 513 2.46 5.97 -16.11
N ASP A 514 1.62 5.25 -16.85
CA ASP A 514 0.95 5.75 -18.04
C ASP A 514 -0.38 5.01 -18.26
N GLN A 515 -0.89 4.97 -19.49
CA GLN A 515 -2.15 4.31 -19.82
C GLN A 515 -1.99 2.81 -20.15
N TYR A 516 -0.78 2.27 -20.19
CA TYR A 516 -0.53 0.93 -20.68
C TYR A 516 -0.56 -0.11 -19.57
N PHE A 517 -1.04 -1.30 -19.91
CA PHE A 517 -1.25 -2.38 -18.95
C PHE A 517 -0.78 -3.70 -19.56
N THR A 518 0.13 -4.38 -18.87
CA THR A 518 0.64 -5.67 -19.35
C THR A 518 -0.48 -6.70 -19.54
N SER A 519 -0.41 -7.48 -20.63
CA SER A 519 -1.32 -8.60 -20.90
C SER A 519 -1.35 -9.63 -19.76
N GLU A 520 -0.30 -9.70 -18.95
CA GLU A 520 -0.24 -10.55 -17.76
C GLU A 520 -1.32 -10.23 -16.71
N VAL A 521 -1.85 -9.00 -16.70
CA VAL A 521 -3.01 -8.60 -15.88
C VAL A 521 -4.29 -8.27 -16.67
N THR A 522 -4.21 -7.99 -17.97
CA THR A 522 -5.41 -7.70 -18.81
C THR A 522 -5.92 -8.89 -19.63
N GLN A 523 -5.16 -9.99 -19.72
CA GLN A 523 -5.55 -11.20 -20.47
C GLN A 523 -5.30 -12.51 -19.71
N PHE A 524 -4.42 -12.48 -18.72
CA PHE A 524 -3.90 -13.67 -18.02
C PHE A 524 -4.09 -13.64 -16.50
N LEU A 525 -4.81 -12.65 -15.95
CA LEU A 525 -5.03 -12.49 -14.51
C LEU A 525 -5.73 -13.73 -13.92
N PHE A 526 -5.15 -14.32 -12.87
CA PHE A 526 -5.67 -15.53 -12.21
C PHE A 526 -6.03 -16.67 -13.19
N ARG A 527 -5.24 -16.86 -14.26
CA ARG A 527 -5.55 -17.89 -15.27
C ARG A 527 -5.50 -19.32 -14.73
N ALA A 528 -4.79 -19.58 -13.63
CA ALA A 528 -4.71 -20.90 -12.96
C ALA A 528 -4.55 -22.08 -13.96
N GLY A 529 -3.50 -22.01 -14.78
CA GLY A 529 -3.20 -23.01 -15.83
C GLY A 529 -4.04 -22.93 -17.11
N LYS A 530 -5.18 -22.21 -17.13
CA LYS A 530 -6.00 -21.99 -18.33
C LYS A 530 -5.26 -21.13 -19.38
N THR A 531 -5.72 -21.20 -20.63
CA THR A 531 -5.15 -20.42 -21.76
C THR A 531 -5.19 -18.92 -21.51
N PHE A 532 -6.33 -18.41 -21.03
CA PHE A 532 -6.56 -17.01 -20.68
C PHE A 532 -7.18 -16.92 -19.28
N GLY A 533 -7.03 -15.76 -18.65
CA GLY A 533 -7.57 -15.46 -17.33
C GLY A 533 -8.70 -14.42 -17.40
N SER A 534 -8.74 -13.55 -16.40
CA SER A 534 -9.57 -12.35 -16.38
C SER A 534 -8.79 -11.11 -16.85
N ASP A 535 -9.45 -9.95 -16.80
CA ASP A 535 -8.90 -8.64 -17.09
C ASP A 535 -9.03 -7.73 -15.86
N LEU A 536 -7.90 -7.36 -15.26
CA LEU A 536 -7.83 -6.48 -14.09
C LEU A 536 -8.37 -5.09 -14.40
N ARG A 537 -8.04 -4.54 -15.58
CA ARG A 537 -8.45 -3.18 -15.95
C ARG A 537 -9.94 -3.10 -16.22
N ALA A 538 -10.51 -4.08 -16.93
CA ALA A 538 -11.95 -4.20 -17.05
C ALA A 538 -12.62 -4.42 -15.68
N THR A 539 -11.99 -5.18 -14.78
CA THR A 539 -12.48 -5.37 -13.40
C THR A 539 -12.53 -4.07 -12.61
N ASP A 540 -11.51 -3.21 -12.72
CA ASP A 540 -11.49 -1.90 -12.04
C ASP A 540 -12.59 -0.97 -12.58
N ILE A 541 -12.81 -0.94 -13.90
CA ILE A 541 -13.90 -0.17 -14.53
C ILE A 541 -15.26 -0.71 -14.09
N GLN A 542 -15.45 -2.03 -14.07
CA GLN A 542 -16.68 -2.68 -13.61
C GLN A 542 -16.93 -2.39 -12.11
N ARG A 543 -15.86 -2.40 -11.28
CA ARG A 543 -15.92 -2.11 -9.84
C ARG A 543 -16.24 -0.65 -9.56
N SER A 544 -15.74 0.29 -10.36
CA SER A 544 -16.11 1.72 -10.30
C SER A 544 -17.63 1.93 -10.42
N ARG A 545 -18.28 1.20 -11.33
CA ARG A 545 -19.74 1.27 -11.57
C ARG A 545 -20.55 0.51 -10.51
N ASP A 546 -20.03 -0.62 -10.05
CA ASP A 546 -20.59 -1.40 -8.94
C ASP A 546 -20.62 -0.61 -7.62
N HIS A 547 -19.57 0.20 -7.39
CA HIS A 547 -19.44 1.09 -6.23
C HIS A 547 -20.17 2.43 -6.40
N GLY A 548 -20.82 2.66 -7.56
CA GLY A 548 -21.50 3.91 -7.87
C GLY A 548 -20.60 5.13 -7.68
N LEU A 549 -19.35 5.08 -8.16
CA LEU A 549 -18.46 6.24 -8.08
C LEU A 549 -18.98 7.38 -8.97
N ALA A 550 -18.85 8.62 -8.49
CA ALA A 550 -19.12 9.80 -9.30
C ALA A 550 -18.26 9.80 -10.58
N SER A 551 -18.77 10.37 -11.68
CA SER A 551 -18.05 10.35 -12.96
C SER A 551 -16.80 11.22 -12.92
N TYR A 552 -15.84 10.94 -13.81
CA TYR A 552 -14.61 11.73 -13.94
C TYR A 552 -14.89 13.24 -14.04
N ASN A 553 -15.93 13.63 -14.79
CA ASN A 553 -16.26 15.04 -14.98
C ASN A 553 -16.85 15.72 -13.73
N GLN A 554 -17.46 14.95 -12.82
CA GLN A 554 -17.90 15.45 -11.50
C GLN A 554 -16.71 15.58 -10.54
N VAL A 555 -15.84 14.56 -10.50
CA VAL A 555 -14.71 14.52 -9.55
C VAL A 555 -13.61 15.52 -9.94
N ARG A 556 -13.33 15.68 -11.23
CA ARG A 556 -12.41 16.74 -11.71
C ARG A 556 -12.89 18.14 -11.32
N GLN A 557 -14.21 18.36 -11.37
CA GLN A 557 -14.83 19.62 -10.95
C GLN A 557 -14.71 19.83 -9.43
N TYR A 558 -14.91 18.79 -8.62
CA TYR A 558 -14.66 18.82 -7.18
C TYR A 558 -13.19 19.19 -6.87
N CYS A 559 -12.25 18.61 -7.62
CA CYS A 559 -10.81 18.91 -7.56
C CYS A 559 -10.41 20.26 -8.20
N GLY A 560 -11.37 21.14 -8.53
CA GLY A 560 -11.12 22.50 -8.99
C GLY A 560 -10.82 22.66 -10.49
N LEU A 561 -10.85 21.58 -11.28
CA LEU A 561 -10.70 21.64 -12.74
C LEU A 561 -12.01 22.06 -13.43
N PRO A 562 -11.97 22.65 -14.64
CA PRO A 562 -13.18 22.98 -15.37
C PRO A 562 -14.00 21.72 -15.71
N LYS A 563 -15.31 21.76 -15.41
CA LYS A 563 -16.24 20.74 -15.91
C LYS A 563 -16.32 20.82 -17.44
N ALA A 564 -15.99 19.74 -18.12
CA ALA A 564 -16.09 19.63 -19.58
C ALA A 564 -17.55 19.67 -20.02
N ARG A 565 -17.85 20.41 -21.09
CA ARG A 565 -19.20 20.49 -21.70
C ARG A 565 -19.26 19.81 -23.06
N ARG A 566 -18.11 19.55 -23.66
CA ARG A 566 -17.89 18.84 -24.93
C ARG A 566 -16.54 18.12 -24.86
N TRP A 567 -16.35 17.10 -25.70
CA TRP A 567 -15.12 16.28 -25.71
C TRP A 567 -13.82 17.08 -25.77
N ALA A 568 -13.78 18.13 -26.61
CA ALA A 568 -12.61 18.99 -26.74
C ALA A 568 -12.20 19.72 -25.45
N ASP A 569 -13.06 19.80 -24.43
CA ASP A 569 -12.71 20.44 -23.15
C ASP A 569 -11.87 19.52 -22.24
N PHE A 570 -11.71 18.23 -22.59
CA PHE A 570 -10.76 17.31 -21.94
C PHE A 570 -9.33 17.43 -22.48
N THR A 571 -9.08 18.19 -23.55
CA THR A 571 -7.71 18.37 -24.07
C THR A 571 -6.83 19.30 -23.22
N ASP A 572 -7.30 19.69 -22.04
CA ASP A 572 -6.54 20.40 -21.02
C ASP A 572 -5.54 19.46 -20.31
N TYR A 573 -5.92 18.20 -20.10
CA TYR A 573 -5.05 17.16 -19.49
C TYR A 573 -5.01 15.84 -20.26
N ILE A 574 -6.02 15.51 -21.08
CA ILE A 574 -6.07 14.23 -21.83
C ILE A 574 -5.58 14.45 -23.27
N SER A 575 -4.79 13.51 -23.80
CA SER A 575 -4.28 13.60 -25.18
C SER A 575 -5.43 13.66 -26.21
N PRO A 576 -5.31 14.42 -27.32
CA PRO A 576 -6.36 14.49 -28.33
C PRO A 576 -6.77 13.13 -28.91
N GLU A 577 -5.82 12.20 -29.07
CA GLU A 577 -6.10 10.83 -29.51
C GLU A 577 -7.00 10.06 -28.51
N ASN A 578 -6.76 10.22 -27.21
CA ASN A 578 -7.58 9.58 -26.18
C ASN A 578 -8.93 10.27 -26.02
N VAL A 579 -9.01 11.59 -26.21
CA VAL A 579 -10.29 12.31 -26.30
C VAL A 579 -11.13 11.81 -27.48
N GLU A 580 -10.52 11.53 -28.64
CA GLU A 580 -11.22 10.90 -29.76
C GLU A 580 -11.70 9.48 -29.45
N LYS A 581 -10.92 8.66 -28.75
CA LYS A 581 -11.34 7.32 -28.32
C LYS A 581 -12.49 7.38 -27.31
N LEU A 582 -12.40 8.27 -26.31
CA LEU A 582 -13.48 8.51 -25.34
C LEU A 582 -14.78 8.90 -26.05
N ALA A 583 -14.71 9.83 -27.01
CA ALA A 583 -15.86 10.29 -27.81
C ALA A 583 -16.48 9.23 -28.74
N ARG A 584 -15.80 8.09 -28.94
CA ARG A 584 -16.35 6.92 -29.67
C ARG A 584 -16.95 5.87 -28.75
N LEU A 585 -16.52 5.83 -27.48
CA LEU A 585 -16.92 4.84 -26.48
C LEU A 585 -18.09 5.31 -25.61
N TYR A 586 -18.08 6.59 -25.21
CA TYR A 586 -19.05 7.19 -24.28
C TYR A 586 -19.97 8.18 -25.02
N GLU A 587 -21.22 8.32 -24.59
CA GLU A 587 -22.18 9.22 -25.22
C GLU A 587 -21.87 10.70 -24.91
N THR A 588 -21.49 11.02 -23.67
CA THR A 588 -21.19 12.38 -23.21
C THR A 588 -19.96 12.42 -22.28
N PRO A 589 -19.29 13.59 -22.13
CA PRO A 589 -18.23 13.78 -21.14
C PRO A 589 -18.64 13.45 -19.69
N ASP A 590 -19.94 13.55 -19.37
CA ASP A 590 -20.46 13.24 -18.03
C ASP A 590 -20.55 11.74 -17.73
N ASP A 591 -20.42 10.88 -18.75
CA ASP A 591 -20.49 9.41 -18.62
C ASP A 591 -19.15 8.73 -18.34
N VAL A 592 -18.03 9.45 -18.45
CA VAL A 592 -16.69 8.85 -18.34
C VAL A 592 -16.44 8.37 -16.91
N ASP A 593 -16.21 7.08 -16.74
CA ASP A 593 -15.88 6.46 -15.45
C ASP A 593 -14.67 7.15 -14.79
N LEU A 594 -14.71 7.39 -13.48
CA LEU A 594 -13.62 8.06 -12.75
C LEU A 594 -12.26 7.38 -12.97
N THR A 595 -12.23 6.04 -12.84
CA THR A 595 -11.00 5.27 -13.06
C THR A 595 -10.50 5.38 -14.50
N VAL A 596 -11.36 5.64 -15.50
CA VAL A 596 -10.95 5.77 -16.90
C VAL A 596 -10.40 7.16 -17.17
N GLY A 597 -11.15 8.21 -16.83
CA GLY A 597 -10.75 9.59 -17.14
C GLY A 597 -9.47 10.02 -16.43
N GLY A 598 -9.37 9.74 -15.12
CA GLY A 598 -8.18 10.13 -14.34
C GLY A 598 -6.89 9.38 -14.74
N SER A 599 -6.99 8.15 -15.26
CA SER A 599 -5.84 7.40 -15.79
C SER A 599 -5.33 7.89 -17.15
N LEU A 600 -6.03 8.83 -17.79
CA LEU A 600 -5.67 9.40 -19.09
C LEU A 600 -5.19 10.86 -18.98
N GLU A 601 -5.21 11.44 -17.78
CA GLU A 601 -4.64 12.76 -17.49
C GLU A 601 -3.12 12.75 -17.57
N SER A 602 -2.54 13.79 -18.16
CA SER A 602 -1.12 14.09 -18.03
C SER A 602 -0.75 14.37 -16.58
N HIS A 603 0.41 13.85 -16.15
CA HIS A 603 0.83 13.96 -14.76
C HIS A 603 1.08 15.41 -14.32
N VAL A 604 0.83 15.66 -13.04
CA VAL A 604 1.35 16.84 -12.35
C VAL A 604 2.88 16.74 -12.28
N ASN A 605 3.59 17.85 -12.50
CA ASN A 605 5.06 17.85 -12.52
C ASN A 605 5.64 17.32 -11.19
N GLY A 606 6.47 16.28 -11.28
CA GLY A 606 7.08 15.61 -10.13
C GLY A 606 6.19 14.61 -9.40
N ALA A 607 4.96 14.36 -9.89
CA ALA A 607 4.05 13.31 -9.41
C ALA A 607 3.92 12.20 -10.46
N LEU A 608 3.40 11.04 -10.06
CA LEU A 608 3.10 9.91 -10.96
C LEU A 608 1.60 9.80 -11.29
N ALA A 609 0.85 10.91 -11.22
CA ALA A 609 -0.59 10.93 -11.47
C ALA A 609 -1.06 12.31 -11.97
N GLY A 610 -2.19 12.30 -12.68
CA GLY A 610 -2.88 13.52 -13.09
C GLY A 610 -3.52 14.29 -11.92
N PRO A 611 -3.88 15.57 -12.11
CA PRO A 611 -4.41 16.45 -11.06
C PRO A 611 -5.63 15.91 -10.33
N THR A 612 -6.55 15.21 -11.02
CA THR A 612 -7.76 14.66 -10.38
C THR A 612 -7.40 13.53 -9.41
N PHE A 613 -6.45 12.65 -9.77
CA PHE A 613 -6.00 11.60 -8.86
C PHE A 613 -5.08 12.13 -7.76
N VAL A 614 -4.16 13.06 -8.06
CA VAL A 614 -3.33 13.72 -7.02
C VAL A 614 -4.20 14.38 -5.95
N CYS A 615 -5.28 15.08 -6.33
CA CYS A 615 -6.29 15.62 -5.42
C CYS A 615 -6.88 14.56 -4.46
N ILE A 616 -7.36 13.42 -4.99
CA ILE A 616 -7.95 12.34 -4.19
C ILE A 616 -6.93 11.70 -3.24
N LEU A 617 -5.70 11.48 -3.73
CA LEU A 617 -4.62 10.85 -2.97
C LEU A 617 -4.16 11.75 -1.82
N LEU A 618 -3.95 13.04 -2.08
CA LEU A 618 -3.59 14.02 -1.04
C LEU A 618 -4.64 14.05 0.09
N GLU A 619 -5.93 14.10 -0.26
CA GLU A 619 -7.01 14.12 0.71
C GLU A 619 -7.06 12.84 1.56
N GLN A 620 -6.86 11.65 0.95
CA GLN A 620 -6.80 10.40 1.72
C GLN A 620 -5.60 10.34 2.67
N PHE A 621 -4.38 10.58 2.18
CA PHE A 621 -3.18 10.44 3.01
C PHE A 621 -3.10 11.52 4.09
N TYR A 622 -3.64 12.72 3.83
CA TYR A 622 -3.84 13.72 4.87
C TYR A 622 -4.78 13.20 5.98
N ARG A 623 -5.93 12.62 5.62
CA ARG A 623 -6.89 12.04 6.58
C ARG A 623 -6.32 10.89 7.39
N THR A 624 -5.65 9.95 6.72
CA THR A 624 -5.06 8.77 7.36
C THR A 624 -3.95 9.16 8.34
N ARG A 625 -3.20 10.25 8.10
CA ARG A 625 -2.21 10.75 9.05
C ARG A 625 -2.79 11.64 10.15
N ALA A 626 -3.44 12.74 9.78
CA ALA A 626 -3.91 13.74 10.72
C ALA A 626 -5.14 13.30 11.54
N GLY A 627 -5.83 12.23 11.12
CA GLY A 627 -6.86 11.54 11.88
C GLY A 627 -6.35 10.43 12.81
N ASP A 628 -5.05 10.09 12.79
CA ASP A 628 -4.46 8.99 13.56
C ASP A 628 -3.85 9.48 14.90
N ARG A 629 -4.52 9.18 16.02
CA ARG A 629 -4.04 9.52 17.37
C ARG A 629 -2.70 8.87 17.69
N PHE A 630 -2.43 7.71 17.10
CA PHE A 630 -1.23 6.91 17.32
C PHE A 630 -0.13 7.16 16.26
N TRP A 631 -0.24 8.24 15.48
CA TRP A 631 0.78 8.63 14.50
C TRP A 631 2.18 8.69 15.15
N PHE A 632 3.19 8.09 14.51
CA PHE A 632 4.49 7.87 15.15
C PHE A 632 5.25 9.15 15.54
N GLU A 633 4.90 10.31 14.97
CA GLU A 633 5.52 11.61 15.27
C GLU A 633 4.76 12.43 16.32
N SER A 634 3.70 11.89 16.92
CA SER A 634 2.90 12.57 17.95
C SER A 634 3.67 12.84 19.25
N SER A 635 3.47 14.01 19.87
CA SER A 635 3.97 14.33 21.21
C SER A 635 3.02 13.92 22.36
N ASP A 636 1.86 13.29 22.08
CA ASP A 636 0.93 12.83 23.11
C ASP A 636 1.64 11.85 24.06
N GLN A 637 1.81 12.25 25.33
CA GLN A 637 2.60 11.52 26.33
C GLN A 637 2.15 10.07 26.54
N ASP A 638 0.90 9.73 26.19
CA ASP A 638 0.36 8.39 26.33
C ASP A 638 0.80 7.44 25.20
N VAL A 639 1.16 7.97 24.02
CA VAL A 639 1.45 7.19 22.80
C VAL A 639 2.78 7.56 22.13
N ALA A 640 3.43 8.66 22.52
CA ALA A 640 4.65 9.18 21.94
C ALA A 640 5.86 8.25 22.10
N PHE A 641 6.72 8.23 21.08
CA PHE A 641 8.11 7.84 21.20
C PHE A 641 8.92 8.98 21.83
N THR A 642 10.06 8.70 22.45
CA THR A 642 10.97 9.80 22.87
C THR A 642 11.61 10.46 21.65
N PRO A 643 12.15 11.69 21.74
CA PRO A 643 12.79 12.36 20.61
C PRO A 643 13.97 11.55 20.03
N GLU A 644 14.69 10.83 20.89
CA GLU A 644 15.79 9.95 20.49
C GLU A 644 15.27 8.70 19.76
N GLN A 645 14.22 8.06 20.29
CA GLN A 645 13.54 6.94 19.61
C GLN A 645 12.99 7.35 18.24
N LEU A 646 12.38 8.53 18.14
CA LEU A 646 11.87 9.09 16.89
C LEU A 646 13.02 9.37 15.89
N THR A 647 14.16 9.85 16.38
CA THR A 647 15.38 10.04 15.56
C THR A 647 15.89 8.71 14.98
N GLU A 648 15.79 7.60 15.72
CA GLU A 648 16.12 6.28 15.20
C GLU A 648 15.09 5.77 14.19
N ILE A 649 13.79 5.93 14.45
CA ILE A 649 12.72 5.52 13.52
C ILE A 649 12.89 6.18 12.14
N ARG A 650 13.27 7.47 12.10
CA ARG A 650 13.54 8.22 10.85
C ARG A 650 14.77 7.73 10.06
N LYS A 651 15.49 6.71 10.53
CA LYS A 651 16.55 6.01 9.76
C LYS A 651 16.03 4.83 8.93
N SER A 652 14.75 4.47 9.08
CA SER A 652 14.15 3.36 8.36
C SER A 652 14.13 3.61 6.85
N SER A 653 14.43 2.58 6.07
CA SER A 653 14.27 2.60 4.61
C SER A 653 13.90 1.22 4.09
N ILE A 654 13.29 1.18 2.91
CA ILE A 654 12.97 -0.10 2.25
C ILE A 654 14.24 -0.94 2.00
N SER A 655 15.37 -0.29 1.67
CA SER A 655 16.67 -0.95 1.53
C SER A 655 17.16 -1.58 2.82
N LYS A 656 16.94 -0.94 3.98
CA LYS A 656 17.35 -1.53 5.26
C LYS A 656 16.44 -2.69 5.66
N LEU A 657 15.13 -2.60 5.39
CA LEU A 657 14.19 -3.71 5.56
C LEU A 657 14.63 -4.94 4.75
N PHE A 658 15.03 -4.75 3.49
CA PHE A 658 15.54 -5.83 2.62
C PHE A 658 16.85 -6.45 3.15
N CYS A 659 17.77 -5.61 3.62
CA CYS A 659 19.05 -6.05 4.19
C CYS A 659 18.90 -6.85 5.49
N ASP A 660 18.00 -6.44 6.38
CA ASP A 660 17.88 -7.03 7.71
C ASP A 660 16.98 -8.29 7.74
N ASN A 661 16.19 -8.52 6.68
CA ASN A 661 15.18 -9.59 6.63
C ASN A 661 15.29 -10.57 5.45
N GLY A 662 16.18 -10.33 4.48
CA GLY A 662 16.56 -11.33 3.48
C GLY A 662 17.55 -12.36 4.04
N ASP A 663 17.60 -13.58 3.49
CA ASP A 663 18.44 -14.65 4.05
C ASP A 663 19.95 -14.40 3.85
N ASN A 664 20.34 -13.69 2.78
CA ASN A 664 21.75 -13.49 2.41
C ASN A 664 21.95 -12.22 1.53
N ILE A 665 21.26 -11.12 1.86
CA ILE A 665 21.40 -9.84 1.16
C ILE A 665 22.59 -9.07 1.74
N LYS A 666 23.62 -8.77 0.93
CA LYS A 666 24.85 -8.11 1.41
C LYS A 666 25.01 -6.68 0.90
N LEU A 667 24.42 -6.40 -0.26
CA LEU A 667 24.50 -5.13 -0.96
C LEU A 667 23.09 -4.61 -1.27
N MET A 668 22.84 -3.34 -0.98
CA MET A 668 21.66 -2.60 -1.44
C MET A 668 22.03 -1.12 -1.60
N GLN A 669 21.33 -0.40 -2.48
CA GLN A 669 21.51 1.03 -2.67
C GLN A 669 20.80 1.85 -1.57
N PRO A 670 21.25 3.06 -1.20
CA PRO A 670 20.65 3.85 -0.13
C PRO A 670 19.16 4.18 -0.29
N ARG A 671 18.71 4.47 -1.53
CA ARG A 671 17.31 4.82 -1.83
C ARG A 671 16.68 3.66 -2.60
N GLY A 672 15.92 2.80 -1.92
CA GLY A 672 15.59 1.47 -2.44
C GLY A 672 14.49 1.45 -3.50
N PHE A 673 13.62 2.47 -3.48
CA PHE A 673 12.67 2.73 -4.55
C PHE A 673 13.31 3.32 -5.81
N GLU A 674 14.52 3.88 -5.74
CA GLU A 674 15.26 4.39 -6.90
C GLU A 674 16.17 3.31 -7.50
N ILE A 675 16.30 3.32 -8.84
CA ILE A 675 17.20 2.42 -9.56
C ILE A 675 18.67 2.62 -9.14
N VAL A 676 19.45 1.55 -9.25
CA VAL A 676 20.89 1.58 -9.01
C VAL A 676 21.57 2.46 -10.07
N SER A 677 22.36 3.44 -9.61
CA SER A 677 23.03 4.42 -10.47
C SER A 677 24.33 4.93 -9.84
N GLU A 678 25.08 5.79 -10.52
CA GLU A 678 26.27 6.45 -9.93
C GLU A 678 25.89 7.32 -8.70
N GLN A 679 24.66 7.85 -8.67
CA GLN A 679 24.12 8.68 -7.58
C GLN A 679 23.31 7.86 -6.55
N ASN A 680 23.12 6.56 -6.81
CA ASN A 680 22.48 5.59 -5.92
C ASN A 680 23.22 4.24 -6.01
N PRO A 681 24.53 4.18 -5.66
CA PRO A 681 25.33 2.98 -5.84
C PRO A 681 24.98 1.93 -4.78
N LEU A 682 25.21 0.66 -5.12
CA LEU A 682 25.16 -0.42 -4.14
C LEU A 682 26.23 -0.22 -3.06
N ILE A 683 25.82 -0.20 -1.80
CA ILE A 683 26.71 -0.20 -0.62
C ILE A 683 26.43 -1.44 0.24
N LYS A 684 27.26 -1.70 1.26
CA LYS A 684 27.04 -2.85 2.14
C LYS A 684 25.86 -2.60 3.07
N CYS A 685 25.11 -3.65 3.38
CA CYS A 685 23.98 -3.60 4.32
C CYS A 685 24.33 -3.11 5.74
N ASN A 686 25.61 -3.20 6.13
CA ASN A 686 26.14 -2.68 7.40
C ASN A 686 26.51 -1.19 7.33
N ASP A 687 26.66 -0.63 6.13
CA ASP A 687 26.98 0.78 5.91
C ASP A 687 25.68 1.61 5.72
N LEU A 688 24.53 0.95 5.55
CA LEU A 688 23.20 1.57 5.58
C LEU A 688 22.80 1.93 7.02
N PRO A 689 22.15 3.09 7.24
CA PRO A 689 21.60 3.43 8.55
C PRO A 689 20.50 2.44 8.95
N GLY A 690 20.33 2.25 10.25
CA GLY A 690 19.28 1.42 10.84
C GLY A 690 18.96 1.87 12.26
N ILE A 691 17.87 1.36 12.82
CA ILE A 691 17.37 1.73 14.15
C ILE A 691 18.29 1.16 15.24
N ASP A 692 18.83 2.02 16.11
CA ASP A 692 19.39 1.56 17.39
C ASP A 692 18.27 1.27 18.41
N LEU A 693 17.89 0.00 18.51
CA LEU A 693 16.91 -0.50 19.48
C LEU A 693 17.38 -0.39 20.94
N SER A 694 18.65 -0.05 21.22
CA SER A 694 19.15 0.15 22.59
C SER A 694 18.38 1.25 23.35
N LEU A 695 17.80 2.21 22.61
CA LEU A 695 16.96 3.29 23.15
C LEU A 695 15.57 2.84 23.65
N TRP A 696 15.21 1.58 23.46
CA TRP A 696 14.00 0.96 24.05
C TRP A 696 14.29 0.19 25.35
N ARG A 697 15.51 0.30 25.91
CA ARG A 697 15.83 -0.27 27.23
C ARG A 697 15.04 0.45 28.34
N ALA A 698 14.14 -0.28 28.99
CA ALA A 698 13.39 0.17 30.14
C ALA A 698 14.15 -0.06 31.47
N VAL A 699 13.82 0.77 32.46
CA VAL A 699 14.35 0.63 33.83
C VAL A 699 13.54 -0.42 34.58
N ASP A 700 14.19 -1.51 35.02
CA ASP A 700 13.55 -2.56 35.83
C ASP A 700 12.92 -1.94 37.10
N PRO A 701 11.59 -2.07 37.31
CA PRO A 701 10.90 -1.53 38.48
C PRO A 701 11.49 -2.01 39.82
N ARG A 702 12.03 -3.23 39.86
CA ARG A 702 12.68 -3.83 41.04
C ARG A 702 14.01 -3.16 41.39
N TYR A 703 14.57 -2.35 40.48
CA TYR A 703 15.74 -1.51 40.74
C TYR A 703 15.33 -0.18 41.39
N ARG A 704 14.21 0.41 40.93
CA ARG A 704 13.57 1.58 41.58
C ARG A 704 13.19 1.27 43.03
N GLU A 705 12.50 0.16 43.30
CA GLU A 705 12.16 -0.23 44.67
C GLU A 705 13.38 -0.43 45.57
N ARG A 706 14.45 -1.05 45.07
CA ARG A 706 15.68 -1.26 45.87
C ARG A 706 16.37 0.05 46.21
N HIS A 707 16.46 1.00 45.28
CA HIS A 707 16.98 2.33 45.58
C HIS A 707 16.06 3.14 46.52
N TYR A 708 14.74 3.07 46.33
CA TYR A 708 13.79 3.77 47.20
C TYR A 708 13.85 3.24 48.64
N ARG A 709 13.86 1.92 48.82
CA ARG A 709 14.06 1.31 50.14
C ARG A 709 15.43 1.67 50.74
N GLN A 710 16.52 1.70 49.96
CA GLN A 710 17.83 2.14 50.44
C GLN A 710 17.92 3.63 50.80
N HIS A 711 17.04 4.49 50.27
CA HIS A 711 16.90 5.88 50.74
C HIS A 711 16.02 6.00 51.99
N VAL A 712 14.92 5.24 52.08
CA VAL A 712 14.06 5.21 53.27
C VAL A 712 14.76 4.57 54.48
N PHE A 713 15.72 3.67 54.28
CA PHE A 713 16.60 3.13 55.35
C PHE A 713 17.87 3.99 55.60
N ARG A 714 18.01 5.16 54.97
CA ARG A 714 19.11 6.12 55.19
C ARG A 714 18.63 7.49 55.71
N GLN A 715 17.34 7.62 55.99
CA GLN A 715 16.73 8.67 56.82
C GLN A 715 16.34 8.06 58.18
#